data_AF-A0A395LVJ7-F1
#
_entry.id   AF-A0A395LVJ7-F1
#
_cell.length_a   1.000
_cell.length_b   1.000
_cell.length_c   1.000
_cell.angle_alpha   90.00
_cell.angle_beta   90.00
_cell.angle_gamma   90.00
#
_symmetry.space_group_name_H-M   'P 1'
#
loop_
_entity.id
_entity.type
_entity.pdbx_description
1 polymer ?
#
loop_
_entity_poly.entity_id
_entity_poly.type
_entity_poly.pdbx_seq_one_letter_code
_entity_poly.pdbx_strand_id
1 'polypeptide(L)'
;MTKMLGLSKITHRGAWLVLGFALLLSIALANVPLFNVLGYEFCLVQAALLPLALGLFWLSESETQRRLWVTLLTLIIPPVVMAVNMLFVRNCAYLEGLGFYALAVGGGVLFTLSLVLLIEIMPLRQKKSLFVVLYVILLLVPPLYRFYTTPQVYFFNHIFGFFSGSIYDDAIEIEPRYVLFRVETLAISATMLTWRFYKKLPSAWARLMLLLSISTAVFFWLQSESLGICSSRQAIMATLVPLDSSKMWYASAALSEKEREHLRQRIRREIYDLQGLMELDTVPPIYIFVYPDRESKKRFTGLDKTEMARVWMNEIHITQQNVDAVLRHELVHLFMKPFGDRWLGLSPSIGLLEGIAVALETPSFEWTLDELSTNFLENKPEFDVKSLFNLIGFWTELSSTSYTLAGSFVKYLLKTYGMAAFKQVYADADFARVYGKSLDELLSEWLEHLSKVMVPPQIAPYYQQVFERKTIFQVECPHIVAQLLKKAAKAYEHEDYEQASKLAKRVLDMSHGTNAEAAYRYLRAQLALAHLGKVTFKEVFNDAQGQLQNVEHPERAWFALADAMLWSKATPIDSARRILERLYRSHLSFEFDVAIAMRLQAMQLAYDMELFSPFLSLQEKTAREQAIMDTATEAKVKAFSCLRQAERAFEQKEFEQVLTLLAQVEPWHQRDLDLHTEMLRLKAYLWTGKIDSAMTSAGRAKQYASNFANAKAKYGYIDHILQLHSQYFELAEQHKLR
;
A
#
# COMPACT_ATOMS: atom_id res chain seq x y z
N MET A 1 -44.28 33.82 -15.45
CA MET A 1 -43.43 32.69 -15.00
C MET A 1 -42.41 33.05 -13.92
N THR A 2 -41.94 34.30 -13.79
CA THR A 2 -41.00 34.75 -12.74
C THR A 2 -41.55 34.82 -11.31
N LYS A 3 -42.87 34.72 -11.11
CA LYS A 3 -43.52 34.67 -9.77
C LYS A 3 -43.71 33.26 -9.18
N MET A 4 -43.56 32.19 -9.97
CA MET A 4 -43.81 30.81 -9.49
C MET A 4 -42.59 30.11 -8.86
N LEU A 5 -41.39 30.71 -8.94
CA LEU A 5 -40.15 30.10 -8.44
C LEU A 5 -39.56 30.74 -7.16
N GLY A 6 -40.25 31.67 -6.51
CA GLY A 6 -39.77 32.26 -5.24
C GLY A 6 -38.44 33.04 -5.32
N LEU A 7 -37.89 33.24 -6.51
CA LEU A 7 -36.58 33.87 -6.76
C LEU A 7 -36.56 35.40 -6.52
N SER A 8 -37.70 36.04 -6.24
CA SER A 8 -37.79 37.50 -6.05
C SER A 8 -37.34 38.02 -4.68
N LYS A 9 -36.66 37.20 -3.84
CA LYS A 9 -36.22 37.56 -2.48
C LYS A 9 -34.70 37.48 -2.24
N ILE A 10 -33.88 37.29 -3.27
CA ILE A 10 -32.41 37.18 -3.14
C ILE A 10 -31.74 38.50 -3.54
N THR A 11 -31.89 39.56 -2.74
CA THR A 11 -31.23 40.85 -2.97
C THR A 11 -30.36 41.26 -1.79
N HIS A 12 -29.44 40.37 -1.39
CA HIS A 12 -28.32 40.74 -0.52
C HIS A 12 -27.02 40.17 -1.06
N ARG A 13 -25.97 41.01 -1.18
CA ARG A 13 -24.68 40.65 -1.79
C ARG A 13 -24.08 39.36 -1.19
N GLY A 14 -24.25 39.15 0.13
CA GLY A 14 -23.76 37.95 0.82
C GLY A 14 -24.35 36.62 0.32
N ALA A 15 -25.63 36.59 -0.08
CA ALA A 15 -26.25 35.37 -0.60
C ALA A 15 -25.63 34.95 -1.94
N TRP A 16 -25.46 35.91 -2.85
CA TRP A 16 -24.82 35.67 -4.15
C TRP A 16 -23.36 35.27 -4.03
N LEU A 17 -22.63 35.81 -3.03
CA LEU A 17 -21.25 35.40 -2.77
C LEU A 17 -21.14 33.93 -2.37
N VAL A 18 -22.01 33.43 -1.47
CA VAL A 18 -21.95 32.01 -1.05
C VAL A 18 -22.39 31.08 -2.17
N LEU A 19 -23.48 31.40 -2.88
CA LEU A 19 -23.95 30.58 -4.00
C LEU A 19 -22.93 30.57 -5.15
N GLY A 20 -22.35 31.73 -5.46
CA GLY A 20 -21.27 31.87 -6.44
C GLY A 20 -20.01 31.11 -6.03
N PHE A 21 -19.62 31.17 -4.76
CA PHE A 21 -18.50 30.40 -4.21
C PHE A 21 -18.73 28.89 -4.37
N ALA A 22 -19.90 28.38 -4.00
CA ALA A 22 -20.21 26.96 -4.14
C ALA A 22 -20.20 26.49 -5.61
N LEU A 23 -20.72 27.33 -6.52
CA LEU A 23 -20.69 27.05 -7.96
C LEU A 23 -19.26 27.04 -8.51
N LEU A 24 -18.50 28.11 -8.27
CA LEU A 24 -17.14 28.26 -8.77
C LEU A 24 -16.19 27.20 -8.21
N LEU A 25 -16.28 26.89 -6.91
CA LEU A 25 -15.50 25.82 -6.30
C LEU A 25 -15.82 24.47 -6.95
N SER A 26 -17.11 24.18 -7.18
CA SER A 26 -17.52 22.92 -7.83
C SER A 26 -17.03 22.82 -9.27
N ILE A 27 -17.06 23.92 -10.04
CA ILE A 27 -16.53 23.97 -11.41
C ILE A 27 -15.01 23.83 -11.41
N ALA A 28 -14.30 24.51 -10.49
CA ALA A 28 -12.84 24.39 -10.39
C ALA A 28 -12.42 22.95 -10.11
N LEU A 29 -13.05 22.30 -9.13
CA LEU A 29 -12.80 20.90 -8.80
C LEU A 29 -13.18 19.95 -9.94
N ALA A 30 -14.23 20.25 -10.73
CA ALA A 30 -14.61 19.47 -11.91
C ALA A 30 -13.49 19.34 -12.96
N ASN A 31 -12.53 20.26 -12.96
CA ASN A 31 -11.41 20.31 -13.92
C ASN A 31 -10.12 19.70 -13.38
N VAL A 32 -10.10 19.22 -12.12
CA VAL A 32 -8.91 18.58 -11.52
C VAL A 32 -9.13 17.07 -11.49
N PRO A 33 -8.22 16.25 -12.04
CA PRO A 33 -8.29 14.79 -11.90
C PRO A 33 -8.50 14.37 -10.44
N LEU A 34 -9.22 13.26 -10.22
CA LEU A 34 -9.66 12.75 -8.91
C LEU A 34 -10.78 13.57 -8.23
N PHE A 35 -10.82 14.90 -8.41
CA PHE A 35 -11.92 15.75 -7.92
C PHE A 35 -13.05 15.94 -8.95
N ASN A 36 -12.83 15.52 -10.20
CA ASN A 36 -13.72 15.70 -11.33
C ASN A 36 -14.96 14.79 -11.33
N VAL A 37 -15.18 14.02 -10.28
CA VAL A 37 -16.38 13.22 -10.06
C VAL A 37 -16.98 13.53 -8.70
N LEU A 38 -18.29 13.33 -8.53
CA LEU A 38 -18.91 13.30 -7.21
C LEU A 38 -18.41 12.04 -6.48
N GLY A 39 -17.27 12.17 -5.81
CA GLY A 39 -16.56 11.12 -5.08
C GLY A 39 -16.06 11.64 -3.74
N TYR A 40 -15.23 10.83 -3.09
CA TYR A 40 -14.72 11.10 -1.75
C TYR A 40 -13.94 12.43 -1.67
N GLU A 41 -13.00 12.67 -2.58
CA GLU A 41 -12.09 13.81 -2.59
C GLU A 41 -12.82 15.12 -2.82
N PHE A 42 -13.74 15.14 -3.80
CA PHE A 42 -14.63 16.27 -4.04
C PHE A 42 -15.43 16.61 -2.77
N CYS A 43 -16.03 15.59 -2.13
CA CYS A 43 -16.83 15.80 -0.92
C CYS A 43 -15.98 16.31 0.26
N LEU A 44 -14.74 15.84 0.40
CA LEU A 44 -13.83 16.27 1.46
C LEU A 44 -13.50 17.76 1.36
N VAL A 45 -13.14 18.25 0.16
CA VAL A 45 -12.85 19.67 -0.06
C VAL A 45 -14.09 20.53 0.18
N GLN A 46 -15.24 20.10 -0.34
CA GLN A 46 -16.51 20.81 -0.13
C GLN A 46 -16.89 20.86 1.36
N ALA A 47 -16.65 19.78 2.11
CA ALA A 47 -16.96 19.71 3.54
C ALA A 47 -16.04 20.59 4.40
N ALA A 48 -14.83 20.90 3.93
CA ALA A 48 -13.93 21.85 4.61
C ALA A 48 -14.27 23.32 4.31
N LEU A 49 -14.86 23.63 3.14
CA LEU A 49 -15.01 25.01 2.68
C LEU A 49 -16.45 25.54 2.74
N LEU A 50 -17.46 24.74 2.36
CA LEU A 50 -18.85 25.20 2.34
C LEU A 50 -19.42 25.49 3.74
N PRO A 51 -19.15 24.69 4.80
CA PRO A 51 -19.65 25.01 6.12
C PRO A 51 -19.08 26.33 6.65
N LEU A 52 -17.81 26.66 6.35
CA LEU A 52 -17.20 27.95 6.70
C LEU A 52 -17.94 29.12 6.05
N ALA A 53 -18.16 29.04 4.73
CA ALA A 53 -18.88 30.07 3.98
C ALA A 53 -20.32 30.27 4.50
N LEU A 54 -21.04 29.17 4.75
CA LEU A 54 -22.38 29.21 5.31
C LEU A 54 -22.42 29.78 6.73
N GLY A 55 -21.44 29.43 7.58
CA GLY A 55 -21.38 29.96 8.94
C GLY A 55 -21.13 31.47 8.99
N LEU A 56 -20.22 31.97 8.15
CA LEU A 56 -19.99 33.41 7.98
C LEU A 56 -21.23 34.14 7.46
N PHE A 57 -21.94 33.52 6.51
CA PHE A 57 -23.18 34.06 5.98
C PHE A 57 -24.29 34.12 7.04
N TRP A 58 -24.50 33.05 7.82
CA TRP A 58 -25.47 33.03 8.91
C TRP A 58 -25.20 34.12 9.95
N LEU A 59 -23.94 34.39 10.30
CA LEU A 59 -23.58 35.50 11.20
C LEU A 59 -23.77 36.90 10.59
N SER A 60 -23.97 37.00 9.28
CA SER A 60 -24.11 38.27 8.55
C SER A 60 -25.54 38.60 8.15
N GLU A 61 -26.40 37.59 8.02
CA GLU A 61 -27.78 37.71 7.58
C GLU A 61 -28.69 37.51 8.78
N SER A 62 -29.73 38.30 8.97
CA SER A 62 -30.68 38.15 10.10
C SER A 62 -31.99 37.45 9.70
N GLU A 63 -32.34 37.44 8.41
CA GLU A 63 -33.60 36.88 7.94
C GLU A 63 -33.55 35.34 7.89
N THR A 64 -34.25 34.67 8.81
CA THR A 64 -34.28 33.19 8.91
C THR A 64 -34.68 32.50 7.61
N GLN A 65 -35.70 33.01 6.91
CA GLN A 65 -36.17 32.40 5.66
C GLN A 65 -35.05 32.41 4.61
N ARG A 66 -34.30 33.51 4.50
CA ARG A 66 -33.18 33.63 3.57
C ARG A 66 -32.00 32.74 3.98
N ARG A 67 -31.68 32.67 5.27
CA ARG A 67 -30.67 31.75 5.82
C ARG A 67 -30.93 30.31 5.36
N LEU A 68 -32.17 29.85 5.51
CA LEU A 68 -32.58 28.49 5.13
C LEU A 68 -32.51 28.26 3.61
N TRP A 69 -33.05 29.18 2.80
CA TRP A 69 -33.01 29.05 1.33
C TRP A 69 -31.60 29.05 0.77
N VAL A 70 -30.73 29.95 1.21
CA VAL A 70 -29.34 30.00 0.76
C VAL A 70 -28.59 28.73 1.18
N THR A 71 -28.83 28.23 2.40
CA THR A 71 -28.25 26.95 2.86
C THR A 71 -28.67 25.80 1.96
N LEU A 72 -29.97 25.68 1.66
CA LEU A 72 -30.51 24.64 0.80
C LEU A 72 -29.92 24.71 -0.62
N LEU A 73 -29.92 25.89 -1.24
CA LEU A 73 -29.36 26.07 -2.58
C LEU A 73 -27.85 25.78 -2.61
N THR A 74 -27.10 26.23 -1.60
CA THR A 74 -25.66 25.96 -1.47
C THR A 74 -25.37 24.47 -1.39
N LEU A 75 -26.21 23.69 -0.69
CA LEU A 75 -26.07 22.25 -0.59
C LEU A 75 -26.46 21.51 -1.89
N ILE A 76 -27.38 22.05 -2.69
CA ILE A 76 -27.84 21.45 -3.94
C ILE A 76 -26.90 21.74 -5.12
N ILE A 77 -26.25 22.90 -5.15
CA ILE A 77 -25.41 23.32 -6.28
C ILE A 77 -24.30 22.29 -6.60
N PRO A 78 -23.44 21.87 -5.65
CA PRO A 78 -22.34 20.94 -5.95
C PRO A 78 -22.75 19.61 -6.58
N PRO A 79 -23.72 18.84 -6.04
CA PRO A 79 -24.14 17.59 -6.68
C PRO A 79 -24.79 17.83 -8.04
N VAL A 80 -25.52 18.92 -8.24
CA VAL A 80 -26.08 19.26 -9.56
C VAL A 80 -24.97 19.55 -10.58
N VAL A 81 -23.95 20.32 -10.19
CA VAL A 81 -22.78 20.59 -11.06
C VAL A 81 -22.08 19.28 -11.43
N MET A 82 -21.88 18.37 -10.47
CA MET A 82 -21.28 17.07 -10.74
C MET A 82 -22.17 16.17 -11.61
N ALA A 83 -23.49 16.22 -11.44
CA ALA A 83 -24.44 15.50 -12.30
C ALA A 83 -24.36 15.99 -13.75
N VAL A 84 -24.19 17.29 -13.98
CA VAL A 84 -23.93 17.84 -15.32
C VAL A 84 -22.56 17.40 -15.82
N ASN A 85 -21.54 17.37 -14.94
CA ASN A 85 -20.20 16.92 -15.31
C ASN A 85 -20.15 15.47 -15.78
N MET A 86 -21.12 14.63 -15.38
CA MET A 86 -21.24 13.25 -15.86
C MET A 86 -21.46 13.12 -17.38
N LEU A 87 -21.85 14.21 -18.06
CA LEU A 87 -21.93 14.26 -19.52
C LEU A 87 -20.54 14.27 -20.18
N PHE A 88 -19.50 14.64 -19.45
CA PHE A 88 -18.13 14.79 -19.94
C PHE A 88 -17.15 13.79 -19.30
N VAL A 89 -17.35 13.48 -18.02
CA VAL A 89 -16.48 12.59 -17.23
C VAL A 89 -17.33 11.46 -16.65
N ARG A 90 -16.95 10.21 -16.93
CA ARG A 90 -17.67 9.04 -16.41
C ARG A 90 -17.56 8.97 -14.89
N ASN A 91 -18.70 9.02 -14.20
CA ASN A 91 -18.78 8.78 -12.77
C ASN A 91 -19.40 7.39 -12.50
N CYS A 92 -18.57 6.43 -12.10
CA CYS A 92 -19.01 5.06 -11.83
C CYS A 92 -19.69 4.86 -10.46
N ALA A 93 -19.72 5.89 -9.59
CA ALA A 93 -20.07 5.77 -8.17
C ALA A 93 -20.99 6.88 -7.66
N TYR A 94 -21.77 7.56 -8.51
CA TYR A 94 -22.46 8.79 -8.14
C TYR A 94 -23.35 8.69 -6.88
N LEU A 95 -24.06 7.57 -6.70
CA LEU A 95 -24.89 7.33 -5.51
C LEU A 95 -24.07 7.20 -4.22
N GLU A 96 -22.93 6.54 -4.29
CA GLU A 96 -21.99 6.47 -3.16
C GLU A 96 -21.39 7.86 -2.87
N GLY A 97 -21.07 8.62 -3.93
CA GLY A 97 -20.68 10.02 -3.85
C GLY A 97 -21.72 10.91 -3.14
N LEU A 98 -23.02 10.72 -3.41
CA LEU A 98 -24.08 11.40 -2.66
C LEU A 98 -24.11 11.00 -1.18
N GLY A 99 -23.82 9.73 -0.86
CA GLY A 99 -23.65 9.26 0.51
C GLY A 99 -22.51 9.97 1.23
N PHE A 100 -21.33 10.06 0.59
CA PHE A 100 -20.20 10.82 1.10
C PHE A 100 -20.55 12.30 1.25
N TYR A 101 -21.25 12.90 0.28
CA TYR A 101 -21.65 14.31 0.32
C TYR A 101 -22.60 14.59 1.49
N ALA A 102 -23.61 13.73 1.70
CA ALA A 102 -24.55 13.85 2.80
C ALA A 102 -23.85 13.71 4.16
N LEU A 103 -22.98 12.70 4.30
CA LEU A 103 -22.26 12.47 5.55
C LEU A 103 -21.19 13.54 5.80
N ALA A 104 -20.43 13.95 4.78
CA ALA A 104 -19.34 14.93 4.90
C ALA A 104 -19.88 16.35 4.98
N VAL A 105 -20.43 16.86 3.86
CA VAL A 105 -20.90 18.24 3.74
C VAL A 105 -22.15 18.47 4.58
N GLY A 106 -23.15 17.58 4.47
CA GLY A 106 -24.39 17.72 5.25
C GLY A 106 -24.16 17.69 6.75
N GLY A 107 -23.38 16.70 7.24
CA GLY A 107 -22.98 16.60 8.65
C GLY A 107 -22.16 17.81 9.11
N GLY A 108 -21.21 18.26 8.30
CA GLY A 108 -20.37 19.43 8.60
C GLY A 108 -21.15 20.74 8.68
N VAL A 109 -22.09 20.96 7.75
CA VAL A 109 -22.98 22.13 7.76
C VAL A 109 -23.86 22.11 9.01
N LEU A 110 -24.48 20.98 9.36
CA LEU A 110 -25.31 20.88 10.57
C LEU A 110 -24.53 21.24 11.84
N PHE A 111 -23.34 20.68 12.01
CA PHE A 111 -22.46 20.97 13.13
C PHE A 111 -22.09 22.46 13.17
N THR A 112 -21.66 23.00 12.04
CA THR A 112 -21.20 24.39 11.92
C THR A 112 -22.31 25.39 12.19
N LEU A 113 -23.52 25.17 11.66
CA LEU A 113 -24.66 26.05 11.90
C LEU A 113 -25.15 26.00 13.35
N SER A 114 -25.06 24.82 13.99
CA SER A 114 -25.34 24.67 15.43
C SER A 114 -24.36 25.47 16.29
N LEU A 115 -23.06 25.45 15.94
CA LEU A 115 -22.02 26.26 16.57
C LEU A 115 -22.26 27.76 16.35
N VAL A 116 -22.60 28.18 15.13
CA VAL A 116 -22.90 29.58 14.81
C VAL A 116 -24.07 30.09 15.62
N LEU A 117 -25.16 29.31 15.70
CA LEU A 117 -26.33 29.65 16.51
C LEU A 117 -25.99 29.81 18.00
N LEU A 118 -25.04 29.04 18.52
CA LEU A 118 -24.52 29.18 19.88
C LEU A 118 -23.67 30.44 20.04
N ILE A 119 -22.81 30.78 19.08
CA ILE A 119 -22.02 32.02 19.09
C ILE A 119 -22.91 33.26 19.03
N GLU A 120 -24.04 33.17 18.31
CA GLU A 120 -25.00 34.28 18.19
C GLU A 120 -25.56 34.76 19.53
N ILE A 121 -25.70 33.90 20.54
CA ILE A 121 -26.21 34.29 21.86
C ILE A 121 -25.15 34.89 22.77
N MET A 122 -23.87 34.81 22.41
CA MET A 122 -22.78 35.37 23.22
C MET A 122 -22.78 36.91 23.14
N PRO A 123 -22.54 37.62 24.25
CA PRO A 123 -22.50 39.09 24.29
C PRO A 123 -21.16 39.64 23.76
N LEU A 124 -20.70 39.14 22.61
CA LEU A 124 -19.42 39.50 21.98
C LEU A 124 -19.64 40.36 20.73
N ARG A 125 -18.80 41.38 20.53
CA ARG A 125 -18.82 42.21 19.31
C ARG A 125 -18.19 41.51 18.11
N GLN A 126 -17.16 40.68 18.33
CA GLN A 126 -16.35 40.04 17.27
C GLN A 126 -16.78 38.59 16.98
N LYS A 127 -18.08 38.34 16.78
CA LYS A 127 -18.62 36.97 16.59
C LYS A 127 -18.04 36.25 15.37
N LYS A 128 -17.84 36.95 14.26
CA LYS A 128 -17.24 36.38 13.04
C LYS A 128 -15.80 35.94 13.26
N SER A 129 -14.99 36.77 13.92
CA SER A 129 -13.61 36.43 14.25
C SER A 129 -13.54 35.22 15.18
N LEU A 130 -14.37 35.19 16.23
CA LEU A 130 -14.47 34.03 17.11
C LEU A 130 -14.86 32.76 16.35
N PHE A 131 -15.85 32.84 15.47
CA PHE A 131 -16.28 31.71 14.65
C PHE A 131 -15.14 31.18 13.77
N VAL A 132 -14.43 32.05 13.04
CA VAL A 132 -13.32 31.64 12.17
C VAL A 132 -12.21 30.98 12.99
N VAL A 133 -11.83 31.57 14.13
CA VAL A 133 -10.80 31.00 15.02
C VAL A 133 -11.22 29.62 15.52
N LEU A 134 -12.44 29.48 16.04
CA LEU A 134 -12.95 28.19 16.51
C LEU A 134 -13.04 27.17 15.37
N TYR A 135 -13.49 27.58 14.19
CA TYR A 135 -13.60 26.73 13.02
C TYR A 135 -12.23 26.18 12.61
N VAL A 136 -11.22 27.05 12.49
CA VAL A 136 -9.84 26.66 12.14
C VAL A 136 -9.24 25.75 13.22
N ILE A 137 -9.44 26.06 14.50
CA ILE A 137 -8.98 25.20 15.60
C ILE A 137 -9.63 23.81 15.50
N LEU A 138 -10.96 23.73 15.37
CA LEU A 138 -11.68 22.46 15.29
C LEU A 138 -11.35 21.66 14.01
N LEU A 139 -11.03 22.36 12.91
CA LEU A 139 -10.64 21.75 11.65
C LEU A 139 -9.25 21.11 11.73
N LEU A 140 -8.28 21.81 12.32
CA LEU A 140 -6.86 21.43 12.23
C LEU A 140 -6.30 20.77 13.50
N VAL A 141 -6.61 21.29 14.68
CA VAL A 141 -5.94 20.86 15.92
C VAL A 141 -6.24 19.39 16.27
N PRO A 142 -7.50 18.91 16.26
CA PRO A 142 -7.76 17.50 16.60
C PRO A 142 -7.10 16.51 15.63
N PRO A 143 -7.19 16.66 14.29
CA PRO A 143 -6.48 15.78 13.36
C PRO A 143 -4.96 15.84 13.51
N LEU A 144 -4.38 17.04 13.66
CA LEU A 144 -2.91 17.18 13.84
C LEU A 144 -2.44 16.56 15.16
N TYR A 145 -3.20 16.74 16.24
CA TYR A 145 -2.91 16.11 17.52
C TYR A 145 -2.93 14.58 17.39
N ARG A 146 -3.97 14.02 16.76
CA ARG A 146 -4.04 12.57 16.51
C ARG A 146 -2.92 12.11 15.60
N PHE A 147 -2.66 12.80 14.50
CA PHE A 147 -1.53 12.51 13.62
C PHE A 147 -0.21 12.51 14.37
N TYR A 148 -0.01 13.36 15.37
CA TYR A 148 1.24 13.36 16.12
C TYR A 148 1.32 12.25 17.19
N THR A 149 0.19 11.91 17.80
CA THR A 149 0.15 11.07 19.02
C THR A 149 -0.32 9.63 18.82
N THR A 150 -0.84 9.29 17.65
CA THR A 150 -1.44 7.98 17.38
C THR A 150 -0.90 7.33 16.10
N PRO A 151 -0.95 5.99 16.00
CA PRO A 151 -0.51 5.25 14.82
C PRO A 151 -1.45 5.42 13.60
N GLN A 152 -2.68 5.89 13.81
CA GLN A 152 -3.63 6.10 12.71
C GLN A 152 -3.21 7.27 11.81
N VAL A 153 -3.42 7.09 10.50
CA VAL A 153 -3.37 8.15 9.50
C VAL A 153 -4.75 8.59 9.01
N TYR A 154 -5.80 7.84 9.37
CA TYR A 154 -7.19 8.25 9.15
C TYR A 154 -7.69 9.14 10.28
N PHE A 155 -8.58 10.09 9.96
CA PHE A 155 -9.15 11.00 10.96
C PHE A 155 -10.66 11.18 10.78
N PHE A 156 -11.38 11.18 11.90
CA PHE A 156 -12.76 11.64 11.96
C PHE A 156 -12.79 13.06 12.52
N ASN A 157 -13.59 13.93 11.88
CA ASN A 157 -13.72 15.33 12.29
C ASN A 157 -15.16 15.82 12.09
N HIS A 158 -15.71 16.56 13.06
CA HIS A 158 -17.12 16.97 13.00
C HIS A 158 -17.42 17.92 11.83
N ILE A 159 -16.41 18.62 11.29
CA ILE A 159 -16.53 19.48 10.11
C ILE A 159 -16.46 18.63 8.83
N PHE A 160 -15.28 18.11 8.47
CA PHE A 160 -15.11 17.44 7.17
C PHE A 160 -15.57 15.98 7.13
N GLY A 161 -15.82 15.37 8.29
CA GLY A 161 -16.32 14.00 8.41
C GLY A 161 -15.23 12.96 8.53
N PHE A 162 -14.67 12.50 7.41
CA PHE A 162 -13.70 11.42 7.37
C PHE A 162 -12.54 11.72 6.42
N PHE A 163 -11.32 11.62 6.94
CA PHE A 163 -10.07 11.65 6.20
C PHE A 163 -9.50 10.22 6.14
N SER A 164 -9.31 9.64 4.95
CA SER A 164 -8.86 8.26 4.76
C SER A 164 -7.36 8.07 5.06
N GLY A 165 -6.55 9.13 4.98
CA GLY A 165 -5.11 9.06 5.21
C GLY A 165 -4.30 9.08 3.91
N SER A 166 -4.34 7.97 3.16
CA SER A 166 -3.60 7.81 1.91
C SER A 166 -4.44 8.18 0.70
N ILE A 167 -3.88 9.01 -0.19
CA ILE A 167 -4.45 9.31 -1.52
C ILE A 167 -4.23 8.13 -2.49
N TYR A 168 -3.31 7.21 -2.17
CA TYR A 168 -2.99 6.01 -2.97
C TYR A 168 -3.81 4.78 -2.59
N ASP A 169 -4.57 4.83 -1.50
CA ASP A 169 -5.45 3.72 -1.15
C ASP A 169 -6.68 3.73 -2.05
N ASP A 170 -6.69 2.83 -3.01
CA ASP A 170 -7.69 2.82 -4.06
C ASP A 170 -9.11 2.51 -3.53
N ALA A 171 -9.31 1.84 -2.40
CA ALA A 171 -10.66 1.44 -1.94
C ALA A 171 -11.13 2.25 -0.73
N ILE A 172 -11.72 3.42 -0.98
CA ILE A 172 -12.41 4.25 0.02
C ILE A 172 -13.91 3.95 -0.03
N GLU A 173 -14.49 3.52 1.08
CA GLU A 173 -15.90 3.14 1.21
C GLU A 173 -16.55 3.87 2.39
N ILE A 174 -17.89 3.99 2.37
CA ILE A 174 -18.65 4.48 3.53
C ILE A 174 -18.70 3.36 4.57
N GLU A 175 -17.76 3.40 5.51
CA GLU A 175 -17.67 2.40 6.57
C GLU A 175 -18.69 2.66 7.71
N PRO A 176 -19.17 1.62 8.41
CA PRO A 176 -20.07 1.77 9.55
C PRO A 176 -19.54 2.73 10.63
N ARG A 177 -18.22 2.70 10.89
CA ARG A 177 -17.58 3.62 11.84
C ARG A 177 -17.76 5.09 11.49
N TYR A 178 -17.87 5.44 10.20
CA TYR A 178 -18.14 6.81 9.78
C TYR A 178 -19.56 7.24 10.12
N VAL A 179 -20.53 6.36 9.91
CA VAL A 179 -21.93 6.60 10.28
C VAL A 179 -22.06 6.74 11.80
N LEU A 180 -21.40 5.87 12.57
CA LEU A 180 -21.38 5.93 14.04
C LEU A 180 -20.76 7.24 14.55
N PHE A 181 -19.66 7.69 13.94
CA PHE A 181 -19.08 9.01 14.24
C PHE A 181 -20.05 10.17 13.94
N ARG A 182 -20.90 10.05 12.91
CA ARG A 182 -21.94 11.05 12.65
C ARG A 182 -23.05 11.05 13.69
N VAL A 183 -23.32 9.95 14.38
CA VAL A 183 -24.23 9.94 15.55
C VAL A 183 -23.68 10.82 16.68
N GLU A 184 -22.38 10.74 16.96
CA GLU A 184 -21.72 11.65 17.91
C GLU A 184 -21.84 13.12 17.47
N THR A 185 -21.60 13.39 16.18
CA THR A 185 -21.76 14.74 15.60
C THR A 185 -23.18 15.29 15.77
N LEU A 186 -24.20 14.43 15.54
CA LEU A 186 -25.61 14.77 15.74
C LEU A 186 -25.91 15.05 17.21
N ALA A 187 -25.38 14.25 18.13
CA ALA A 187 -25.55 14.45 19.56
C ALA A 187 -24.97 15.79 20.02
N ILE A 188 -23.73 16.12 19.62
CA ILE A 188 -23.10 17.42 19.94
C ILE A 188 -23.90 18.59 19.36
N SER A 189 -24.36 18.47 18.10
CA SER A 189 -25.20 19.48 17.46
C SER A 189 -26.53 19.67 18.21
N ALA A 190 -27.17 18.57 18.62
CA ALA A 190 -28.39 18.60 19.42
C ALA A 190 -28.16 19.26 20.79
N THR A 191 -27.03 19.03 21.45
CA THR A 191 -26.67 19.73 22.70
C THR A 191 -26.58 21.25 22.47
N MET A 192 -25.86 21.69 21.43
CA MET A 192 -25.70 23.11 21.10
C MET A 192 -27.05 23.79 20.78
N LEU A 193 -27.89 23.13 19.97
CA LEU A 193 -29.22 23.63 19.62
C LEU A 193 -30.17 23.66 20.83
N THR A 194 -30.15 22.62 21.67
CA THR A 194 -30.98 22.56 22.88
C THR A 194 -30.58 23.68 23.84
N TRP A 195 -29.28 23.92 24.02
CA TRP A 195 -28.79 25.05 24.82
C TRP A 195 -29.24 26.40 24.25
N ARG A 196 -29.11 26.58 22.94
CA ARG A 196 -29.53 27.80 22.23
C ARG A 196 -31.02 28.12 22.42
N PHE A 197 -31.86 27.09 22.46
CA PHE A 197 -33.31 27.23 22.58
C PHE A 197 -33.84 26.86 23.97
N TYR A 198 -32.97 26.73 24.97
CA TYR A 198 -33.31 26.23 26.31
C TYR A 198 -34.48 27.01 26.94
N LYS A 199 -34.48 28.34 26.82
CA LYS A 199 -35.54 29.21 27.36
C LYS A 199 -36.87 29.12 26.60
N LYS A 200 -36.89 28.56 25.39
CA LYS A 200 -38.10 28.37 24.56
C LYS A 200 -38.72 26.98 24.71
N LEU A 201 -37.99 26.05 25.33
CA LEU A 201 -38.42 24.68 25.57
C LEU A 201 -38.94 24.53 27.00
N PRO A 202 -39.90 23.62 27.27
CA PRO A 202 -40.26 23.29 28.64
C PRO A 202 -39.03 22.76 29.40
N SER A 203 -38.81 23.22 30.63
CA SER A 203 -37.57 22.97 31.38
C SER A 203 -37.27 21.49 31.63
N ALA A 204 -38.29 20.64 31.75
CA ALA A 204 -38.11 19.19 31.89
C ALA A 204 -37.58 18.56 30.59
N TRP A 205 -38.18 18.93 29.44
CA TRP A 205 -37.78 18.46 28.13
C TRP A 205 -36.38 18.95 27.73
N ALA A 206 -36.07 20.23 27.98
CA ALA A 206 -34.74 20.78 27.69
C ALA A 206 -33.64 20.06 28.49
N ARG A 207 -33.89 19.79 29.79
CA ARG A 207 -32.96 19.01 30.64
C ARG A 207 -32.81 17.57 30.16
N LEU A 208 -33.91 16.90 29.79
CA LEU A 208 -33.85 15.55 29.25
C LEU A 208 -33.07 15.47 27.94
N MET A 209 -33.32 16.40 27.01
CA MET A 209 -32.60 16.47 25.73
C MET A 209 -31.11 16.76 25.91
N LEU A 210 -30.75 17.68 26.82
CA LEU A 210 -29.35 17.92 27.17
C LEU A 210 -28.71 16.67 27.79
N LEU A 211 -29.36 16.04 28.76
CA LEU A 211 -28.86 14.82 29.39
C LEU A 211 -28.63 13.72 28.36
N LEU A 212 -29.62 13.47 27.49
CA LEU A 212 -29.54 12.42 26.48
C LEU A 212 -28.45 12.72 25.46
N SER A 213 -28.43 13.93 24.88
CA SER A 213 -27.44 14.31 23.86
C SER A 213 -26.01 14.32 24.41
N ILE A 214 -25.80 14.84 25.62
CA ILE A 214 -24.48 14.81 26.27
C ILE A 214 -24.08 13.37 26.60
N SER A 215 -24.97 12.56 27.16
CA SER A 215 -24.66 11.16 27.49
C SER A 215 -24.33 10.35 26.23
N THR A 216 -25.05 10.57 25.13
CA THR A 216 -24.74 9.95 23.84
C THR A 216 -23.38 10.40 23.32
N ALA A 217 -23.08 11.70 23.31
CA ALA A 217 -21.78 12.21 22.87
C ALA A 217 -20.61 11.62 23.71
N VAL A 218 -20.75 11.63 25.03
CA VAL A 218 -19.76 11.06 25.96
C VAL A 218 -19.60 9.55 25.75
N PHE A 219 -20.70 8.81 25.56
CA PHE A 219 -20.65 7.38 25.28
C PHE A 219 -19.85 7.05 24.02
N PHE A 220 -20.14 7.73 22.90
CA PHE A 220 -19.41 7.51 21.65
C PHE A 220 -17.94 7.93 21.75
N TRP A 221 -17.65 9.03 22.46
CA TRP A 221 -16.28 9.46 22.72
C TRP A 221 -15.48 8.40 23.51
N LEU A 222 -16.07 7.85 24.59
CA LEU A 222 -15.45 6.79 25.40
C LEU A 222 -15.29 5.47 24.62
N GLN A 223 -16.21 5.16 23.71
CA GLN A 223 -16.16 3.96 22.86
C GLN A 223 -15.40 4.20 21.55
N SER A 224 -14.77 5.36 21.36
CA SER A 224 -14.17 5.72 20.07
C SER A 224 -13.11 4.71 19.60
N GLU A 225 -12.36 4.11 20.51
CA GLU A 225 -11.36 3.08 20.19
C GLU A 225 -11.99 1.72 19.84
N SER A 226 -12.98 1.26 20.62
CA SER A 226 -13.68 0.00 20.34
C SER A 226 -14.46 0.05 19.02
N LEU A 227 -14.99 1.22 18.68
CA LEU A 227 -15.69 1.50 17.42
C LEU A 227 -14.76 1.77 16.22
N GLY A 228 -13.43 1.83 16.43
CA GLY A 228 -12.46 2.10 15.35
C GLY A 228 -12.50 3.53 14.79
N ILE A 229 -12.99 4.48 15.58
CA ILE A 229 -12.94 5.94 15.32
C ILE A 229 -11.55 6.49 15.71
N CYS A 230 -10.97 5.90 16.76
CA CYS A 230 -9.60 6.13 17.20
C CYS A 230 -8.86 4.80 17.27
N SER A 231 -7.52 4.85 17.20
CA SER A 231 -6.65 3.70 17.40
C SER A 231 -5.40 4.16 18.13
N SER A 232 -5.22 3.69 19.37
CA SER A 232 -4.02 3.94 20.15
C SER A 232 -2.99 2.82 20.02
N ARG A 233 -1.75 3.11 20.40
CA ARG A 233 -0.70 2.09 20.57
C ARG A 233 -1.15 0.99 21.54
N GLN A 234 -1.88 1.34 22.60
CA GLN A 234 -2.34 0.39 23.61
C GLN A 234 -3.32 -0.63 23.03
N ALA A 235 -4.25 -0.21 22.15
CA ALA A 235 -5.15 -1.16 21.49
C ALA A 235 -4.40 -2.14 20.57
N ILE A 236 -3.35 -1.69 19.89
CA ILE A 236 -2.50 -2.58 19.09
C ILE A 236 -1.79 -3.59 20.00
N MET A 237 -1.16 -3.10 21.08
CA MET A 237 -0.45 -3.95 22.06
C MET A 237 -1.38 -4.90 22.84
N ALA A 238 -2.67 -4.59 22.93
CA ALA A 238 -3.68 -5.48 23.51
C ALA A 238 -4.15 -6.57 22.54
N THR A 239 -3.95 -6.38 21.23
CA THR A 239 -4.37 -7.33 20.18
C THR A 239 -3.22 -8.23 19.75
N LEU A 240 -2.00 -7.68 19.65
CA LEU A 240 -0.80 -8.42 19.27
C LEU A 240 -0.05 -8.91 20.50
N VAL A 241 0.76 -9.96 20.33
CA VAL A 241 1.59 -10.52 21.42
C VAL A 241 3.03 -10.04 21.30
N PRO A 242 3.70 -9.72 22.41
CA PRO A 242 5.11 -9.34 22.38
C PRO A 242 5.97 -10.53 21.94
N LEU A 243 6.99 -10.25 21.12
CA LEU A 243 7.95 -11.24 20.66
C LEU A 243 9.00 -11.56 21.73
N ASP A 244 9.33 -10.60 22.59
CA ASP A 244 10.33 -10.74 23.65
C ASP A 244 9.95 -10.00 24.94
N SER A 245 10.79 -10.15 25.97
CA SER A 245 10.63 -9.51 27.28
C SER A 245 10.76 -7.99 27.24
N SER A 246 11.41 -7.44 26.20
CA SER A 246 11.58 -5.99 26.05
C SER A 246 10.27 -5.29 25.68
N LYS A 247 9.27 -6.05 25.19
CA LYS A 247 7.95 -5.53 24.80
C LYS A 247 8.05 -4.38 23.79
N MET A 248 9.02 -4.46 22.88
CA MET A 248 9.19 -3.52 21.78
C MET A 248 8.62 -4.08 20.47
N TRP A 249 8.76 -5.38 20.23
CA TRP A 249 8.28 -6.00 18.99
C TRP A 249 7.06 -6.87 19.26
N TYR A 250 6.07 -6.78 18.39
CA TYR A 250 4.78 -7.42 18.52
C TYR A 250 4.41 -8.13 17.23
N ALA A 251 3.78 -9.30 17.34
CA ALA A 251 3.29 -10.05 16.21
C ALA A 251 1.95 -10.72 16.48
N SER A 252 1.36 -11.34 15.46
CA SER A 252 0.13 -12.11 15.60
C SER A 252 0.28 -13.25 16.61
N ALA A 253 -0.74 -13.44 17.45
CA ALA A 253 -0.83 -14.58 18.36
C ALA A 253 -0.94 -15.94 17.61
N ALA A 254 -1.30 -15.92 16.32
CA ALA A 254 -1.42 -17.11 15.50
C ALA A 254 -0.06 -17.71 15.10
N LEU A 255 1.04 -16.96 15.24
CA LEU A 255 2.38 -17.45 14.90
C LEU A 255 2.86 -18.50 15.91
N SER A 256 3.42 -19.59 15.40
CA SER A 256 4.14 -20.58 16.19
C SER A 256 5.40 -19.97 16.82
N GLU A 257 5.91 -20.59 17.90
CA GLU A 257 7.15 -20.10 18.54
C GLU A 257 8.34 -20.09 17.57
N LYS A 258 8.39 -21.05 16.65
CA LYS A 258 9.40 -21.13 15.60
C LYS A 258 9.35 -19.93 14.67
N GLU A 259 8.17 -19.52 14.22
CA GLU A 259 7.98 -18.33 13.39
C GLU A 259 8.31 -17.04 14.15
N ARG A 260 7.96 -16.98 15.45
CA ARG A 260 8.31 -15.85 16.32
C ARG A 260 9.83 -15.74 16.52
N GLU A 261 10.52 -16.83 16.75
CA GLU A 261 11.99 -16.88 16.83
C GLU A 261 12.63 -16.41 15.52
N HIS A 262 12.15 -16.92 14.38
CA HIS A 262 12.61 -16.52 13.06
C HIS A 262 12.47 -15.00 12.85
N LEU A 263 11.31 -14.44 13.20
CA LEU A 263 11.03 -13.01 13.12
C LEU A 263 11.94 -12.20 14.06
N ARG A 264 12.15 -12.64 15.30
CA ARG A 264 13.09 -12.01 16.24
C ARG A 264 14.51 -11.96 15.69
N GLN A 265 15.00 -13.07 15.15
CA GLN A 265 16.34 -13.13 14.57
C GLN A 265 16.46 -12.26 13.32
N ARG A 266 15.40 -12.19 12.50
CA ARG A 266 15.36 -11.33 11.30
C ARG A 266 15.46 -9.86 11.69
N ILE A 267 14.63 -9.40 12.62
CA ILE A 267 14.65 -8.02 13.13
C ILE A 267 16.01 -7.65 13.72
N ARG A 268 16.60 -8.54 14.56
CA ARG A 268 17.92 -8.30 15.16
C ARG A 268 19.03 -8.12 14.14
N ARG A 269 19.05 -8.97 13.10
CA ARG A 269 20.02 -8.86 12.00
C ARG A 269 19.93 -7.54 11.28
N GLU A 270 18.72 -7.13 10.90
CA GLU A 270 18.50 -5.87 10.19
C GLU A 270 18.93 -4.67 11.02
N ILE A 271 18.54 -4.63 12.30
CA ILE A 271 18.93 -3.54 13.21
C ILE A 271 20.45 -3.46 13.34
N TYR A 272 21.13 -4.60 13.52
CA TYR A 272 22.57 -4.64 13.71
C TYR A 272 23.34 -4.23 12.45
N ASP A 273 22.99 -4.81 11.30
CA ASP A 273 23.66 -4.50 10.04
C ASP A 273 23.44 -3.04 9.63
N LEU A 274 22.21 -2.52 9.77
CA LEU A 274 21.95 -1.09 9.51
C LEU A 274 22.67 -0.18 10.49
N GLN A 275 22.82 -0.57 11.77
CA GLN A 275 23.55 0.24 12.75
C GLN A 275 25.00 0.41 12.33
N GLY A 276 25.65 -0.66 11.87
CA GLY A 276 27.01 -0.63 11.35
C GLY A 276 27.10 0.15 10.03
N LEU A 277 26.23 -0.18 9.07
CA LEU A 277 26.22 0.43 7.73
C LEU A 277 25.98 1.93 7.76
N MET A 278 25.14 2.38 8.69
CA MET A 278 24.81 3.79 8.89
C MET A 278 25.73 4.47 9.91
N GLU A 279 26.76 3.81 10.42
CA GLU A 279 27.74 4.36 11.38
C GLU A 279 27.04 5.02 12.58
N LEU A 280 26.16 4.27 13.27
CA LEU A 280 25.37 4.77 14.39
C LEU A 280 25.94 4.30 15.72
N ASP A 281 26.23 5.26 16.61
CA ASP A 281 26.70 4.96 17.96
C ASP A 281 25.64 4.20 18.78
N THR A 282 24.37 4.59 18.61
CA THR A 282 23.23 3.99 19.32
C THR A 282 22.00 3.93 18.43
N VAL A 283 21.14 2.95 18.71
CA VAL A 283 19.83 2.80 18.06
C VAL A 283 18.75 3.16 19.07
N PRO A 284 17.76 4.01 18.72
CA PRO A 284 16.67 4.32 19.62
C PRO A 284 15.81 3.08 19.91
N PRO A 285 14.99 3.08 20.99
CA PRO A 285 13.95 2.08 21.15
C PRO A 285 12.96 2.14 19.98
N ILE A 286 12.76 1.00 19.31
CA ILE A 286 11.91 0.89 18.11
C ILE A 286 10.80 -0.11 18.36
N TYR A 287 9.56 0.35 18.19
CA TYR A 287 8.39 -0.49 18.25
C TYR A 287 8.08 -1.05 16.86
N ILE A 288 7.93 -2.36 16.75
CA ILE A 288 7.61 -3.02 15.48
C ILE A 288 6.34 -3.83 15.66
N PHE A 289 5.30 -3.48 14.91
CA PHE A 289 4.02 -4.17 14.93
C PHE A 289 3.84 -4.96 13.63
N VAL A 290 3.92 -6.29 13.75
CA VAL A 290 3.74 -7.23 12.64
C VAL A 290 2.32 -7.77 12.65
N TYR A 291 1.50 -7.27 11.73
CA TYR A 291 0.10 -7.65 11.59
C TYR A 291 -0.03 -8.95 10.79
N PRO A 292 -1.01 -9.83 11.12
CA PRO A 292 -1.24 -11.06 10.35
C PRO A 292 -1.61 -10.78 8.89
N ASP A 293 -2.40 -9.74 8.65
CA ASP A 293 -2.96 -9.43 7.35
C ASP A 293 -3.21 -7.91 7.17
N ARG A 294 -3.58 -7.52 5.94
CA ARG A 294 -3.84 -6.12 5.56
C ARG A 294 -5.09 -5.53 6.20
N GLU A 295 -6.15 -6.33 6.40
CA GLU A 295 -7.41 -5.87 7.01
C GLU A 295 -7.17 -5.53 8.48
N SER A 296 -6.47 -6.40 9.21
CA SER A 296 -6.03 -6.18 10.58
C SER A 296 -5.20 -4.90 10.72
N LYS A 297 -4.22 -4.68 9.84
CA LYS A 297 -3.42 -3.43 9.83
C LYS A 297 -4.26 -2.19 9.51
N LYS A 298 -5.13 -2.27 8.49
CA LYS A 298 -6.01 -1.16 8.05
C LYS A 298 -6.93 -0.70 9.17
N ARG A 299 -7.42 -1.62 10.01
CA ARG A 299 -8.27 -1.28 11.17
C ARG A 299 -7.58 -0.29 12.12
N PHE A 300 -6.30 -0.51 12.43
CA PHE A 300 -5.55 0.32 13.38
C PHE A 300 -4.90 1.55 12.75
N THR A 301 -4.33 1.40 11.55
CA THR A 301 -3.55 2.47 10.92
C THR A 301 -4.36 3.28 9.90
N GLY A 302 -5.35 2.67 9.25
CA GLY A 302 -6.05 3.22 8.09
C GLY A 302 -5.47 2.80 6.74
N LEU A 303 -4.27 2.21 6.72
CA LEU A 303 -3.56 1.84 5.50
C LEU A 303 -3.83 0.39 5.11
N ASP A 304 -4.28 0.18 3.87
CA ASP A 304 -4.52 -1.16 3.32
C ASP A 304 -3.22 -1.80 2.79
N LYS A 305 -2.74 -1.31 1.63
CA LYS A 305 -1.58 -1.88 0.94
C LYS A 305 -0.26 -1.35 1.46
N THR A 306 -0.25 -0.10 1.91
CA THR A 306 0.96 0.66 2.27
C THR A 306 1.49 0.23 3.63
N GLU A 307 2.75 -0.18 3.70
CA GLU A 307 3.48 -0.35 4.96
C GLU A 307 4.03 1.02 5.41
N MET A 308 4.30 1.20 6.71
CA MET A 308 4.59 2.54 7.22
C MET A 308 5.48 2.56 8.46
N ALA A 309 6.50 3.42 8.42
CA ALA A 309 7.18 3.99 9.57
C ALA A 309 6.51 5.28 10.09
N ARG A 310 6.27 5.35 11.40
CA ARG A 310 5.93 6.58 12.13
C ARG A 310 7.19 7.08 12.82
N VAL A 311 8.03 7.77 12.05
CA VAL A 311 9.39 8.17 12.46
C VAL A 311 9.39 8.93 13.80
N TRP A 312 8.53 9.93 13.98
CA TRP A 312 8.47 10.70 15.23
C TRP A 312 8.02 9.87 16.44
N MET A 313 7.32 8.75 16.24
CA MET A 313 6.87 7.83 17.30
C MET A 313 7.83 6.63 17.52
N ASN A 314 8.83 6.45 16.67
CA ASN A 314 9.68 5.24 16.59
C ASN A 314 8.86 3.95 16.41
N GLU A 315 7.83 3.97 15.55
CA GLU A 315 6.99 2.81 15.29
C GLU A 315 7.07 2.36 13.83
N ILE A 316 7.06 1.05 13.60
CA ILE A 316 6.91 0.43 12.29
C ILE A 316 5.63 -0.42 12.30
N HIS A 317 4.79 -0.25 11.28
CA HIS A 317 3.56 -1.01 11.08
C HIS A 317 3.64 -1.79 9.77
N ILE A 318 3.77 -3.11 9.86
CA ILE A 318 4.04 -3.97 8.71
C ILE A 318 3.18 -5.24 8.72
N THR A 319 2.77 -5.75 7.56
CA THR A 319 2.13 -7.07 7.47
C THR A 319 3.15 -8.21 7.42
N GLN A 320 2.80 -9.39 7.95
CA GLN A 320 3.68 -10.57 8.00
C GLN A 320 4.26 -10.94 6.62
N GLN A 321 3.44 -10.89 5.57
CA GLN A 321 3.84 -11.18 4.19
C GLN A 321 4.90 -10.21 3.63
N ASN A 322 5.00 -8.99 4.18
CA ASN A 322 5.85 -7.92 3.65
C ASN A 322 7.09 -7.66 4.51
N VAL A 323 7.26 -8.37 5.64
CA VAL A 323 8.42 -8.19 6.53
C VAL A 323 9.73 -8.32 5.76
N ASP A 324 9.90 -9.37 4.96
CA ASP A 324 11.15 -9.61 4.24
C ASP A 324 11.44 -8.55 3.17
N ALA A 325 10.39 -7.97 2.59
CA ALA A 325 10.49 -6.99 1.51
C ALA A 325 10.73 -5.55 2.03
N VAL A 326 10.11 -5.15 3.14
CA VAL A 326 9.98 -3.71 3.50
C VAL A 326 10.57 -3.37 4.87
N LEU A 327 10.82 -4.34 5.76
CA LEU A 327 11.31 -4.04 7.13
C LEU A 327 12.58 -3.18 7.13
N ARG A 328 13.54 -3.51 6.26
CA ARG A 328 14.81 -2.79 6.16
C ARG A 328 14.60 -1.34 5.71
N HIS A 329 13.72 -1.12 4.73
CA HIS A 329 13.34 0.23 4.24
C HIS A 329 12.82 1.10 5.39
N GLU A 330 11.86 0.58 6.17
CA GLU A 330 11.26 1.34 7.28
C GLU A 330 12.24 1.56 8.44
N LEU A 331 13.15 0.62 8.70
CA LEU A 331 14.19 0.80 9.71
C LEU A 331 15.13 1.95 9.36
N VAL A 332 15.50 2.11 8.08
CA VAL A 332 16.34 3.23 7.62
C VAL A 332 15.69 4.57 7.94
N HIS A 333 14.38 4.72 7.72
CA HIS A 333 13.65 5.93 8.08
C HIS A 333 13.75 6.27 9.57
N LEU A 334 13.59 5.27 10.44
CA LEU A 334 13.71 5.46 11.90
C LEU A 334 15.15 5.77 12.32
N PHE A 335 16.14 5.19 11.66
CA PHE A 335 17.56 5.40 11.94
C PHE A 335 18.04 6.78 11.48
N MET A 336 17.41 7.33 10.44
CA MET A 336 17.68 8.69 9.96
C MET A 336 17.04 9.79 10.81
N LYS A 337 16.09 9.43 11.69
CA LYS A 337 15.38 10.37 12.57
C LYS A 337 16.28 11.43 13.24
N PRO A 338 17.41 11.07 13.89
CA PRO A 338 18.25 12.04 14.60
C PRO A 338 18.88 13.10 13.68
N PHE A 339 18.91 12.84 12.37
CA PHE A 339 19.53 13.69 11.36
C PHE A 339 18.51 14.48 10.54
N GLY A 340 17.20 14.27 10.75
CA GLY A 340 16.15 14.99 10.05
C GLY A 340 15.76 16.32 10.71
N ASP A 341 14.61 16.84 10.31
CA ASP A 341 14.06 18.06 10.89
C ASP A 341 13.75 17.91 12.39
N ARG A 342 13.76 19.03 13.12
CA ARG A 342 13.60 19.04 14.58
C ARG A 342 12.23 18.58 15.11
N TRP A 343 11.21 18.46 14.27
CA TRP A 343 9.85 18.15 14.69
C TRP A 343 9.47 16.70 14.39
N LEU A 344 9.73 16.23 13.17
CA LEU A 344 9.34 14.89 12.73
C LEU A 344 10.53 13.95 12.57
N GLY A 345 11.75 14.48 12.46
CA GLY A 345 12.94 13.72 12.13
C GLY A 345 12.96 13.26 10.67
N LEU A 346 12.28 13.99 9.78
CA LEU A 346 12.21 13.69 8.36
C LEU A 346 13.07 14.67 7.56
N SER A 347 13.49 14.27 6.36
CA SER A 347 14.08 15.20 5.41
C SER A 347 12.99 16.08 4.78
N PRO A 348 13.22 17.39 4.59
CA PRO A 348 12.31 18.25 3.83
C PRO A 348 12.27 17.90 2.34
N SER A 349 13.30 17.20 1.83
CA SER A 349 13.31 16.62 0.49
C SER A 349 12.85 15.17 0.52
N ILE A 350 11.70 14.88 -0.11
CA ILE A 350 11.15 13.53 -0.21
C ILE A 350 12.09 12.60 -1.00
N GLY A 351 12.76 13.12 -2.03
CA GLY A 351 13.79 12.38 -2.76
C GLY A 351 14.96 11.93 -1.86
N LEU A 352 15.39 12.75 -0.89
CA LEU A 352 16.38 12.30 0.10
C LEU A 352 15.78 11.31 1.11
N LEU A 353 14.54 11.53 1.56
CA LEU A 353 13.81 10.68 2.52
C LEU A 353 13.65 9.26 1.98
N GLU A 354 13.02 9.08 0.82
CA GLU A 354 12.83 7.75 0.24
C GLU A 354 14.10 7.22 -0.41
N GLY A 355 14.94 8.11 -0.96
CA GLY A 355 16.18 7.71 -1.62
C GLY A 355 17.18 7.03 -0.69
N ILE A 356 17.31 7.47 0.58
CA ILE A 356 18.19 6.78 1.54
C ILE A 356 17.69 5.39 1.89
N ALA A 357 16.38 5.22 2.04
CA ALA A 357 15.77 3.93 2.31
C ALA A 357 16.00 2.95 1.15
N VAL A 358 15.77 3.39 -0.10
CA VAL A 358 16.04 2.59 -1.31
C VAL A 358 17.54 2.35 -1.54
N ALA A 359 18.40 3.31 -1.20
CA ALA A 359 19.85 3.12 -1.37
C ALA A 359 20.42 2.06 -0.42
N LEU A 360 19.83 1.90 0.76
CA LEU A 360 20.28 0.99 1.81
C LEU A 360 19.40 -0.26 1.97
N GLU A 361 18.28 -0.39 1.25
CA GLU A 361 17.41 -1.56 1.31
C GLU A 361 18.09 -2.83 0.77
N THR A 362 17.37 -3.96 0.83
CA THR A 362 17.84 -5.22 0.25
C THR A 362 18.02 -5.03 -1.26
N PRO A 363 19.22 -5.24 -1.83
CA PRO A 363 19.43 -5.08 -3.27
C PRO A 363 18.46 -5.95 -4.08
N SER A 364 17.97 -5.46 -5.21
CA SER A 364 17.13 -6.27 -6.10
C SER A 364 17.92 -7.45 -6.69
N PHE A 365 17.29 -8.62 -6.74
CA PHE A 365 17.84 -9.81 -7.42
C PHE A 365 17.72 -9.72 -8.96
N GLU A 366 16.90 -8.79 -9.45
CA GLU A 366 16.59 -8.62 -10.87
C GLU A 366 17.55 -7.67 -11.55
N TRP A 367 17.67 -6.42 -11.08
CA TRP A 367 18.49 -5.40 -11.74
C TRP A 367 19.01 -4.41 -10.69
N THR A 368 20.21 -3.88 -10.89
CA THR A 368 20.75 -2.86 -9.99
C THR A 368 20.01 -1.53 -10.19
N LEU A 369 19.97 -0.69 -9.14
CA LEU A 369 19.36 0.65 -9.21
C LEU A 369 19.93 1.50 -10.35
N ASP A 370 21.25 1.40 -10.59
CA ASP A 370 21.92 2.13 -11.66
C ASP A 370 21.52 1.61 -13.05
N GLU A 371 21.38 0.29 -13.23
CA GLU A 371 20.87 -0.30 -14.49
C GLU A 371 19.43 0.12 -14.75
N LEU A 372 18.57 0.09 -13.73
CA LEU A 372 17.17 0.50 -13.84
C LEU A 372 17.03 2.00 -14.14
N SER A 373 17.83 2.84 -13.47
CA SER A 373 17.83 4.29 -13.67
C SER A 373 18.33 4.67 -15.07
N THR A 374 19.42 4.05 -15.50
CA THR A 374 19.98 4.25 -16.86
C THR A 374 18.97 3.84 -17.91
N ASN A 375 18.40 2.64 -17.80
CA ASN A 375 17.39 2.16 -18.73
C ASN A 375 16.14 3.04 -18.75
N PHE A 376 15.71 3.58 -17.60
CA PHE A 376 14.58 4.51 -17.57
C PHE A 376 14.88 5.80 -18.33
N LEU A 377 16.03 6.43 -18.05
CA LEU A 377 16.43 7.69 -18.66
C LEU A 377 16.75 7.57 -20.16
N GLU A 378 17.22 6.41 -20.62
CA GLU A 378 17.37 6.13 -22.05
C GLU A 378 16.01 6.09 -22.78
N ASN A 379 14.97 5.58 -22.13
CA ASN A 379 13.61 5.53 -22.68
C ASN A 379 12.82 6.84 -22.50
N LYS A 380 13.18 7.67 -21.52
CA LYS A 380 12.56 8.98 -21.21
C LYS A 380 13.62 10.06 -20.92
N PRO A 381 14.41 10.46 -21.94
CA PRO A 381 15.49 11.44 -21.76
C PRO A 381 15.00 12.84 -21.36
N GLU A 382 13.73 13.15 -21.58
CA GLU A 382 13.10 14.43 -21.23
C GLU A 382 12.68 14.53 -19.76
N PHE A 383 12.81 13.46 -18.96
CA PHE A 383 12.36 13.44 -17.57
C PHE A 383 13.17 14.39 -16.68
N ASP A 384 12.49 15.32 -15.99
CA ASP A 384 13.12 16.24 -15.04
C ASP A 384 13.39 15.56 -13.70
N VAL A 385 14.58 14.96 -13.56
CA VAL A 385 15.04 14.30 -12.33
C VAL A 385 15.09 15.24 -11.11
N LYS A 386 15.27 16.55 -11.32
CA LYS A 386 15.33 17.53 -10.24
C LYS A 386 14.00 17.66 -9.52
N SER A 387 12.89 17.45 -10.24
CA SER A 387 11.54 17.53 -9.68
C SER A 387 11.31 16.56 -8.51
N LEU A 388 12.02 15.42 -8.47
CA LEU A 388 11.93 14.41 -7.41
C LEU A 388 12.43 14.90 -6.05
N PHE A 389 13.26 15.93 -6.02
CA PHE A 389 13.83 16.48 -4.78
C PHE A 389 13.04 17.69 -4.27
N ASN A 390 11.97 18.07 -4.96
CA ASN A 390 11.03 19.11 -4.57
C ASN A 390 9.81 18.53 -3.82
N LEU A 391 9.10 19.37 -3.06
CA LEU A 391 7.97 18.97 -2.20
C LEU A 391 6.81 18.26 -2.92
N ILE A 392 6.61 18.53 -4.21
CA ILE A 392 5.43 18.06 -4.97
C ILE A 392 5.81 17.00 -6.02
N GLY A 393 6.94 17.16 -6.71
CA GLY A 393 7.27 16.36 -7.89
C GLY A 393 7.43 14.86 -7.61
N PHE A 394 7.90 14.48 -6.42
CA PHE A 394 8.02 13.07 -6.04
C PHE A 394 6.67 12.32 -6.06
N TRP A 395 5.59 13.00 -5.67
CA TRP A 395 4.26 12.40 -5.48
C TRP A 395 3.39 12.40 -6.75
N THR A 396 3.71 13.23 -7.73
CA THR A 396 2.95 13.31 -9.00
C THR A 396 3.34 12.22 -9.99
N GLU A 397 4.53 11.63 -9.81
CA GLU A 397 5.09 10.61 -10.68
C GLU A 397 4.74 9.18 -10.24
N LEU A 398 5.01 8.20 -11.11
CA LEU A 398 4.93 6.78 -10.76
C LEU A 398 5.88 6.46 -9.60
N SER A 399 5.38 5.82 -8.54
CA SER A 399 6.19 5.46 -7.38
C SER A 399 7.43 4.64 -7.76
N SER A 400 7.32 3.69 -8.68
CA SER A 400 8.48 2.93 -9.17
C SER A 400 9.58 3.82 -9.77
N THR A 401 9.21 4.90 -10.46
CA THR A 401 10.15 5.86 -11.07
C THR A 401 10.83 6.69 -10.00
N SER A 402 10.06 7.36 -9.15
CA SER A 402 10.57 8.26 -8.11
C SER A 402 11.53 7.55 -7.17
N TYR A 403 11.16 6.35 -6.71
CA TYR A 403 11.99 5.56 -5.78
C TYR A 403 13.28 5.06 -6.44
N THR A 404 13.20 4.56 -7.68
CA THR A 404 14.38 4.04 -8.39
C THR A 404 15.44 5.12 -8.63
N LEU A 405 15.02 6.27 -9.19
CA LEU A 405 15.93 7.36 -9.53
C LEU A 405 16.51 8.03 -8.27
N ALA A 406 15.66 8.32 -7.27
CA ALA A 406 16.11 8.89 -6.01
C ALA A 406 17.06 7.93 -5.27
N GLY A 407 16.76 6.62 -5.26
CA GLY A 407 17.61 5.59 -4.67
C GLY A 407 18.98 5.48 -5.34
N SER A 408 19.04 5.47 -6.68
CA SER A 408 20.33 5.46 -7.41
C SER A 408 21.14 6.73 -7.15
N PHE A 409 20.50 7.91 -7.15
CA PHE A 409 21.19 9.17 -6.87
C PHE A 409 21.73 9.22 -5.43
N VAL A 410 20.92 8.84 -4.43
CA VAL A 410 21.38 8.80 -3.03
C VAL A 410 22.49 7.76 -2.85
N LYS A 411 22.39 6.60 -3.52
CA LYS A 411 23.47 5.60 -3.52
C LYS A 411 24.78 6.16 -4.10
N TYR A 412 24.70 6.97 -5.17
CA TYR A 412 25.86 7.69 -5.71
C TYR A 412 26.44 8.67 -4.69
N LEU A 413 25.60 9.45 -3.99
CA LEU A 413 26.05 10.38 -2.96
C LEU A 413 26.75 9.66 -1.81
N LEU A 414 26.16 8.58 -1.29
CA LEU A 414 26.75 7.76 -0.23
C LEU A 414 28.11 7.18 -0.64
N LYS A 415 28.22 6.67 -1.87
CA LYS A 415 29.46 6.10 -2.39
C LYS A 415 30.57 7.15 -2.58
N THR A 416 30.20 8.35 -3.01
CA THR A 416 31.15 9.40 -3.41
C THR A 416 31.56 10.30 -2.24
N TYR A 417 30.62 10.62 -1.34
CA TYR A 417 30.80 11.60 -0.26
C TYR A 417 30.67 10.99 1.15
N GLY A 418 30.22 9.75 1.27
CA GLY A 418 30.14 9.03 2.54
C GLY A 418 28.88 9.32 3.37
N MET A 419 28.63 8.44 4.34
CA MET A 419 27.45 8.50 5.22
C MET A 419 27.43 9.77 6.10
N ALA A 420 28.60 10.21 6.58
CA ALA A 420 28.72 11.39 7.43
C ALA A 420 28.27 12.69 6.74
N ALA A 421 28.61 12.87 5.45
CA ALA A 421 28.12 14.00 4.66
C ALA A 421 26.62 13.86 4.41
N PHE A 422 26.14 12.66 4.09
CA PHE A 422 24.71 12.43 3.84
C PHE A 422 23.83 12.79 5.05
N LYS A 423 24.22 12.36 6.26
CA LYS A 423 23.55 12.74 7.51
C LYS A 423 23.42 14.26 7.67
N GLN A 424 24.39 15.05 7.20
CA GLN A 424 24.34 16.52 7.31
C GLN A 424 23.39 17.17 6.31
N VAL A 425 23.26 16.64 5.09
CA VAL A 425 22.33 17.20 4.08
C VAL A 425 20.88 16.78 4.34
N TYR A 426 20.67 15.66 5.03
CA TYR A 426 19.33 15.12 5.28
C TYR A 426 18.43 16.07 6.10
N ALA A 427 19.00 16.91 6.96
CA ALA A 427 18.25 17.81 7.84
C ALA A 427 17.53 18.96 7.11
N ASP A 428 18.18 19.53 6.09
CA ASP A 428 17.79 20.80 5.47
C ASP A 428 17.82 20.78 3.94
N ALA A 429 18.31 19.70 3.33
CA ALA A 429 18.55 19.57 1.90
C ALA A 429 19.48 20.66 1.33
N ASP A 430 20.41 21.20 2.15
CA ASP A 430 21.40 22.19 1.70
C ASP A 430 22.63 21.50 1.08
N PHE A 431 22.49 21.11 -0.18
CA PHE A 431 23.55 20.43 -0.95
C PHE A 431 24.81 21.29 -1.09
N ALA A 432 24.66 22.61 -1.28
CA ALA A 432 25.79 23.51 -1.49
C ALA A 432 26.66 23.62 -0.23
N ARG A 433 26.04 23.73 0.95
CA ARG A 433 26.74 23.77 2.23
C ARG A 433 27.50 22.47 2.52
N VAL A 434 26.90 21.33 2.21
CA VAL A 434 27.44 20.01 2.62
C VAL A 434 28.45 19.45 1.62
N TYR A 435 28.14 19.53 0.32
CA TYR A 435 28.96 18.94 -0.74
C TYR A 435 29.83 19.96 -1.47
N GLY A 436 29.67 21.26 -1.20
CA GLY A 436 30.34 22.34 -1.94
C GLY A 436 29.84 22.50 -3.38
N LYS A 437 28.70 21.86 -3.72
CA LYS A 437 28.11 21.79 -5.05
C LYS A 437 26.61 21.98 -4.98
N SER A 438 26.05 22.64 -5.97
CA SER A 438 24.60 22.72 -6.15
C SER A 438 24.01 21.34 -6.46
N LEU A 439 22.69 21.20 -6.26
CA LEU A 439 21.96 19.98 -6.64
C LEU A 439 22.11 19.69 -8.14
N ASP A 440 22.11 20.72 -9.00
CA ASP A 440 22.25 20.56 -10.45
C ASP A 440 23.62 19.98 -10.85
N GLU A 441 24.69 20.42 -10.19
CA GLU A 441 26.04 19.87 -10.40
C GLU A 441 26.11 18.40 -9.95
N LEU A 442 25.56 18.08 -8.78
CA LEU A 442 25.53 16.70 -8.27
C LEU A 442 24.71 15.77 -9.17
N LEU A 443 23.54 16.22 -9.64
CA LEU A 443 22.71 15.46 -10.57
C LEU A 443 23.44 15.26 -11.90
N SER A 444 24.14 16.27 -12.41
CA SER A 444 24.93 16.16 -13.64
C SER A 444 26.06 15.12 -13.52
N GLU A 445 26.77 15.11 -12.39
CA GLU A 445 27.82 14.11 -12.14
C GLU A 445 27.26 12.69 -11.99
N TRP A 446 26.11 12.55 -11.33
CA TRP A 446 25.41 11.28 -11.25
C TRP A 446 24.95 10.79 -12.63
N LEU A 447 24.41 11.66 -13.48
CA LEU A 447 24.06 11.33 -14.86
C LEU A 447 25.30 10.91 -15.67
N GLU A 448 26.45 11.56 -15.47
CA GLU A 448 27.72 11.13 -16.07
C GLU A 448 28.14 9.74 -15.56
N HIS A 449 27.95 9.44 -14.28
CA HIS A 449 28.16 8.11 -13.71
C HIS A 449 27.23 7.07 -14.38
N LEU A 450 25.94 7.39 -14.56
CA LEU A 450 24.98 6.51 -15.24
C LEU A 450 25.32 6.27 -16.71
N SER A 451 25.87 7.26 -17.42
CA SER A 451 26.28 7.10 -18.83
C SER A 451 27.34 6.01 -19.06
N LYS A 452 28.03 5.58 -17.99
CA LYS A 452 29.05 4.51 -18.01
C LYS A 452 28.47 3.13 -17.68
N VAL A 453 27.19 3.07 -17.31
CA VAL A 453 26.50 1.83 -16.96
C VAL A 453 26.00 1.17 -18.23
N MET A 454 26.46 -0.06 -18.51
CA MET A 454 25.94 -0.83 -19.64
C MET A 454 24.61 -1.47 -19.28
N VAL A 455 23.58 -1.22 -20.10
CA VAL A 455 22.23 -1.79 -19.95
C VAL A 455 22.05 -2.94 -20.94
N PRO A 456 21.87 -4.20 -20.47
CA PRO A 456 21.58 -5.31 -21.37
C PRO A 456 20.15 -5.21 -21.95
N PRO A 457 19.92 -5.61 -23.22
CA PRO A 457 18.59 -5.52 -23.85
C PRO A 457 17.51 -6.37 -23.14
N GLN A 458 17.91 -7.35 -22.33
CA GLN A 458 17.02 -8.21 -21.55
C GLN A 458 16.24 -7.47 -20.46
N ILE A 459 16.59 -6.22 -20.13
CA ILE A 459 15.85 -5.41 -19.16
C ILE A 459 14.52 -4.88 -19.71
N ALA A 460 14.35 -4.83 -21.04
CA ALA A 460 13.21 -4.18 -21.68
C ALA A 460 11.82 -4.70 -21.24
N PRO A 461 11.58 -6.01 -21.08
CA PRO A 461 10.31 -6.50 -20.55
C PRO A 461 10.06 -6.05 -19.11
N TYR A 462 11.11 -6.00 -18.28
CA TYR A 462 11.02 -5.50 -16.90
C TYR A 462 10.64 -4.02 -16.87
N TYR A 463 11.18 -3.22 -17.79
CA TYR A 463 10.82 -1.80 -17.94
C TYR A 463 9.33 -1.59 -18.16
N GLN A 464 8.74 -2.31 -19.12
CA GLN A 464 7.31 -2.21 -19.42
C GLN A 464 6.46 -2.56 -18.19
N GLN A 465 6.86 -3.62 -17.47
CA GLN A 465 6.13 -4.04 -16.28
C GLN A 465 6.23 -3.03 -15.12
N VAL A 466 7.34 -2.32 -14.96
CA VAL A 466 7.61 -1.47 -13.78
C VAL A 466 7.31 0.00 -14.03
N PHE A 467 7.58 0.52 -15.22
CA PHE A 467 7.54 1.96 -15.52
C PHE A 467 6.42 2.38 -16.49
N GLU A 468 5.73 1.44 -17.15
CA GLU A 468 4.61 1.75 -18.06
C GLU A 468 3.22 1.50 -17.45
N ARG A 469 3.15 1.24 -16.13
CA ARG A 469 1.86 1.10 -15.42
C ARG A 469 1.14 2.44 -15.33
N LYS A 470 -0.18 2.41 -15.41
CA LYS A 470 -1.03 3.58 -15.17
C LYS A 470 -1.08 3.95 -13.69
N THR A 471 -0.93 5.23 -13.36
CA THR A 471 -1.14 5.77 -12.00
C THR A 471 -2.63 5.83 -11.64
N ILE A 472 -2.97 6.00 -10.36
CA ILE A 472 -4.36 6.22 -9.93
C ILE A 472 -5.03 7.41 -10.66
N PHE A 473 -4.23 8.41 -11.04
CA PHE A 473 -4.69 9.60 -11.79
C PHE A 473 -5.02 9.31 -13.26
N GLN A 474 -4.56 8.17 -13.79
CA GLN A 474 -4.73 7.76 -15.19
C GLN A 474 -5.77 6.65 -15.36
N VAL A 475 -6.16 5.97 -14.28
CA VAL A 475 -7.15 4.89 -14.32
C VAL A 475 -8.56 5.48 -14.26
N GLU A 476 -9.45 4.98 -15.13
CA GLU A 476 -10.86 5.38 -15.10
C GLU A 476 -11.57 4.70 -13.91
N CYS A 477 -12.28 5.49 -13.09
CA CYS A 477 -13.03 5.02 -11.92
C CYS A 477 -12.20 4.14 -10.95
N PRO A 478 -11.04 4.62 -10.47
CA PRO A 478 -10.06 3.80 -9.74
C PRO A 478 -10.67 3.18 -8.47
N HIS A 479 -11.52 3.93 -7.76
CA HIS A 479 -12.08 3.45 -6.51
C HIS A 479 -13.04 2.27 -6.66
N ILE A 480 -13.98 2.35 -7.60
CA ILE A 480 -14.93 1.26 -7.82
C ILE A 480 -14.22 0.01 -8.33
N VAL A 481 -13.24 0.17 -9.24
CA VAL A 481 -12.42 -0.95 -9.71
C VAL A 481 -11.74 -1.65 -8.54
N ALA A 482 -11.08 -0.90 -7.67
CA ALA A 482 -10.40 -1.47 -6.50
C ALA A 482 -11.36 -2.12 -5.50
N GLN A 483 -12.50 -1.49 -5.21
CA GLN A 483 -13.54 -2.06 -4.35
C GLN A 483 -14.07 -3.38 -4.90
N LEU A 484 -14.41 -3.44 -6.19
CA LEU A 484 -14.91 -4.65 -6.85
C LEU A 484 -13.87 -5.77 -6.85
N LEU A 485 -12.61 -5.45 -7.15
CA LEU A 485 -11.51 -6.42 -7.07
C LEU A 485 -11.36 -6.93 -5.63
N LYS A 486 -11.39 -6.06 -4.63
CA LYS A 486 -11.33 -6.45 -3.20
C LYS A 486 -12.48 -7.38 -2.82
N LYS A 487 -13.71 -7.04 -3.21
CA LYS A 487 -14.89 -7.89 -3.01
C LYS A 487 -14.77 -9.24 -3.74
N ALA A 488 -14.17 -9.26 -4.94
CA ALA A 488 -13.92 -10.50 -5.68
C ALA A 488 -12.89 -11.40 -4.98
N ALA A 489 -11.81 -10.84 -4.42
CA ALA A 489 -10.86 -11.62 -3.61
C ALA A 489 -11.52 -12.18 -2.35
N LYS A 490 -12.30 -11.36 -1.63
CA LYS A 490 -13.00 -11.81 -0.43
C LYS A 490 -14.00 -12.92 -0.76
N ALA A 491 -14.77 -12.78 -1.85
CA ALA A 491 -15.68 -13.84 -2.30
C ALA A 491 -14.91 -15.13 -2.63
N TYR A 492 -13.74 -15.03 -3.30
CA TYR A 492 -12.89 -16.18 -3.60
C TYR A 492 -12.36 -16.86 -2.32
N GLU A 493 -11.91 -16.09 -1.33
CA GLU A 493 -11.44 -16.60 -0.03
C GLU A 493 -12.55 -17.32 0.75
N HIS A 494 -13.81 -16.91 0.59
CA HIS A 494 -14.98 -17.57 1.17
C HIS A 494 -15.57 -18.68 0.27
N GLU A 495 -14.83 -19.11 -0.76
CA GLU A 495 -15.22 -20.14 -1.72
C GLU A 495 -16.48 -19.82 -2.56
N ASP A 496 -16.97 -18.57 -2.53
CA ASP A 496 -18.03 -18.08 -3.40
C ASP A 496 -17.46 -17.67 -4.77
N TYR A 497 -17.03 -18.68 -5.52
CA TYR A 497 -16.38 -18.50 -6.82
C TYR A 497 -17.32 -17.91 -7.88
N GLU A 498 -18.63 -18.11 -7.76
CA GLU A 498 -19.62 -17.50 -8.67
C GLU A 498 -19.67 -16.00 -8.50
N GLN A 499 -19.75 -15.52 -7.25
CA GLN A 499 -19.73 -14.10 -6.96
C GLN A 499 -18.37 -13.48 -7.29
N ALA A 500 -17.26 -14.17 -6.98
CA ALA A 500 -15.91 -13.72 -7.35
C ALA A 500 -15.77 -13.52 -8.86
N SER A 501 -16.24 -14.48 -9.66
CA SER A 501 -16.27 -14.43 -11.12
C SER A 501 -17.11 -13.26 -11.62
N LYS A 502 -18.35 -13.10 -11.13
CA LYS A 502 -19.25 -11.99 -11.52
C LYS A 502 -18.62 -10.62 -11.25
N LEU A 503 -18.01 -10.44 -10.08
CA LEU A 503 -17.37 -9.18 -9.70
C LEU A 503 -16.13 -8.87 -10.55
N ALA A 504 -15.27 -9.87 -10.79
CA ALA A 504 -14.10 -9.70 -11.65
C ALA A 504 -14.49 -9.42 -13.11
N LYS A 505 -15.52 -10.11 -13.62
CA LYS A 505 -16.05 -9.87 -14.97
C LYS A 505 -16.59 -8.45 -15.13
N ARG A 506 -17.31 -7.94 -14.14
CA ARG A 506 -17.78 -6.54 -14.13
C ARG A 506 -16.63 -5.55 -14.27
N VAL A 507 -15.50 -5.78 -13.61
CA VAL A 507 -14.31 -4.90 -13.74
C VAL A 507 -13.70 -4.99 -15.13
N LEU A 508 -13.64 -6.19 -15.73
CA LEU A 508 -13.21 -6.35 -17.12
C LEU A 508 -14.10 -5.57 -18.07
N ASP A 509 -15.42 -5.69 -17.94
CA ASP A 509 -16.36 -4.97 -18.79
C ASP A 509 -16.23 -3.44 -18.63
N MET A 510 -16.01 -2.97 -17.39
CA MET A 510 -15.75 -1.55 -17.11
C MET A 510 -14.45 -1.03 -17.73
N SER A 511 -13.44 -1.88 -17.86
CA SER A 511 -12.12 -1.56 -18.41
C SER A 511 -11.98 -1.96 -19.88
N HIS A 512 -13.08 -2.28 -20.57
CA HIS A 512 -13.06 -2.75 -21.97
C HIS A 512 -12.14 -3.97 -22.19
N GLY A 513 -12.00 -4.82 -21.17
CA GLY A 513 -11.23 -6.06 -21.19
C GLY A 513 -9.73 -5.90 -20.97
N THR A 514 -9.23 -4.70 -20.64
CA THR A 514 -7.78 -4.45 -20.55
C THR A 514 -7.18 -4.73 -19.17
N ASN A 515 -7.98 -4.77 -18.09
CA ASN A 515 -7.46 -4.87 -16.72
C ASN A 515 -6.87 -6.25 -16.37
N ALA A 516 -5.55 -6.30 -16.21
CA ALA A 516 -4.77 -7.51 -15.89
C ALA A 516 -5.24 -8.26 -14.64
N GLU A 517 -5.43 -7.53 -13.53
CA GLU A 517 -5.78 -8.11 -12.24
C GLU A 517 -7.20 -8.69 -12.27
N ALA A 518 -8.13 -8.00 -12.95
CA ALA A 518 -9.48 -8.49 -13.16
C ALA A 518 -9.49 -9.76 -14.03
N ALA A 519 -8.67 -9.80 -15.10
CA ALA A 519 -8.53 -10.97 -15.96
C ALA A 519 -8.01 -12.18 -15.19
N TYR A 520 -6.95 -11.98 -14.40
CA TYR A 520 -6.37 -13.02 -13.55
C TYR A 520 -7.37 -13.54 -12.52
N ARG A 521 -8.07 -12.66 -11.79
CA ARG A 521 -9.07 -13.06 -10.79
C ARG A 521 -10.27 -13.77 -11.41
N TYR A 522 -10.75 -13.28 -12.55
CA TYR A 522 -11.83 -13.92 -13.29
C TYR A 522 -11.45 -15.35 -13.70
N LEU A 523 -10.28 -15.51 -14.32
CA LEU A 523 -9.76 -16.82 -14.71
C LEU A 523 -9.65 -17.76 -13.50
N ARG A 524 -9.07 -17.31 -12.39
CA ARG A 524 -8.95 -18.14 -11.17
C ARG A 524 -10.31 -18.59 -10.64
N ALA A 525 -11.30 -17.70 -10.59
CA ALA A 525 -12.64 -18.04 -10.15
C ALA A 525 -13.30 -19.07 -11.10
N GLN A 526 -13.14 -18.91 -12.41
CA GLN A 526 -13.63 -19.87 -13.42
C GLN A 526 -12.95 -21.24 -13.30
N LEU A 527 -11.64 -21.27 -13.05
CA LEU A 527 -10.90 -22.52 -12.81
C LEU A 527 -11.39 -23.25 -11.54
N ALA A 528 -11.71 -22.52 -10.49
CA ALA A 528 -12.30 -23.09 -9.28
C ALA A 528 -13.71 -23.64 -9.54
N LEU A 529 -14.55 -22.93 -10.31
CA LEU A 529 -15.86 -23.43 -10.74
C LEU A 529 -15.74 -24.70 -11.61
N ALA A 530 -14.73 -24.75 -12.48
CA ALA A 530 -14.44 -25.93 -13.30
C ALA A 530 -14.00 -27.13 -12.44
N HIS A 531 -13.16 -26.88 -11.43
CA HIS A 531 -12.75 -27.90 -10.46
C HIS A 531 -13.94 -28.47 -9.67
N LEU A 532 -14.94 -27.63 -9.34
CA LEU A 532 -16.20 -28.04 -8.71
C LEU A 532 -17.20 -28.69 -9.68
N GLY A 533 -16.87 -28.84 -10.96
CA GLY A 533 -17.75 -29.43 -11.98
C GLY A 533 -18.93 -28.55 -12.41
N LYS A 534 -18.93 -27.25 -12.05
CA LYS A 534 -20.00 -26.30 -12.42
C LYS A 534 -19.90 -25.81 -13.87
N VAL A 535 -18.68 -25.80 -14.42
CA VAL A 535 -18.36 -25.50 -15.82
C VAL A 535 -17.28 -26.47 -16.30
N THR A 536 -17.04 -26.59 -17.59
CA THR A 536 -15.96 -27.47 -18.08
C THR A 536 -14.64 -26.72 -18.22
N PHE A 537 -13.50 -27.38 -17.93
CA PHE A 537 -12.17 -26.80 -18.16
C PHE A 537 -11.97 -26.35 -19.61
N LYS A 538 -12.51 -27.11 -20.58
CA LYS A 538 -12.39 -26.80 -22.00
C LYS A 538 -13.07 -25.47 -22.36
N GLU A 539 -14.24 -25.19 -21.79
CA GLU A 539 -14.93 -23.90 -21.96
C GLU A 539 -14.11 -22.77 -21.36
N VAL A 540 -13.62 -22.94 -20.13
CA VAL A 540 -12.80 -21.91 -19.43
C VAL A 540 -11.53 -21.59 -20.23
N PHE A 541 -10.85 -22.59 -20.79
CA PHE A 541 -9.63 -22.38 -21.56
C PHE A 541 -9.88 -21.64 -22.87
N ASN A 542 -10.96 -21.98 -23.59
CA ASN A 542 -11.32 -21.31 -24.83
C ASN A 542 -11.69 -19.84 -24.59
N ASP A 543 -12.49 -19.56 -23.56
CA ASP A 543 -12.87 -18.20 -23.18
C ASP A 543 -11.64 -17.37 -22.77
N ALA A 544 -10.77 -17.93 -21.93
CA ALA A 544 -9.55 -17.28 -21.48
C ALA A 544 -8.61 -16.94 -22.65
N GLN A 545 -8.44 -17.83 -23.62
CA GLN A 545 -7.56 -17.57 -24.77
C GLN A 545 -8.02 -16.40 -25.64
N GLY A 546 -9.34 -16.18 -25.77
CA GLY A 546 -9.89 -15.01 -26.46
C GLY A 546 -9.74 -13.74 -25.61
N GLN A 547 -10.11 -13.82 -24.33
CA GLN A 547 -10.11 -12.67 -23.44
C GLN A 547 -8.71 -12.11 -23.20
N LEU A 548 -7.71 -12.96 -22.98
CA LEU A 548 -6.35 -12.55 -22.61
C LEU A 548 -5.55 -11.91 -23.76
N GLN A 549 -6.08 -11.87 -24.98
CA GLN A 549 -5.43 -11.19 -26.10
C GLN A 549 -5.48 -9.66 -25.99
N ASN A 550 -6.50 -9.13 -25.32
CA ASN A 550 -6.74 -7.68 -25.20
C ASN A 550 -6.33 -7.11 -23.83
N VAL A 551 -5.81 -7.97 -22.95
CA VAL A 551 -5.43 -7.60 -21.58
C VAL A 551 -4.04 -6.96 -21.58
N GLU A 552 -3.89 -5.81 -20.91
CA GLU A 552 -2.59 -5.17 -20.67
C GLU A 552 -1.79 -6.04 -19.67
N HIS A 553 -0.51 -6.31 -19.93
CA HIS A 553 0.36 -7.15 -19.09
C HIS A 553 -0.29 -8.49 -18.63
N PRO A 554 -0.67 -9.38 -19.58
CA PRO A 554 -1.49 -10.56 -19.30
C PRO A 554 -0.71 -11.76 -18.75
N GLU A 555 0.59 -11.62 -18.48
CA GLU A 555 1.50 -12.74 -18.30
C GLU A 555 1.15 -13.63 -17.10
N ARG A 556 0.69 -13.03 -15.99
CA ARG A 556 0.22 -13.77 -14.81
C ARG A 556 -1.01 -14.62 -15.11
N ALA A 557 -1.94 -14.09 -15.91
CA ALA A 557 -3.13 -14.82 -16.31
C ALA A 557 -2.81 -15.93 -17.31
N TRP A 558 -1.90 -15.67 -18.26
CA TRP A 558 -1.40 -16.72 -19.16
C TRP A 558 -0.67 -17.84 -18.41
N PHE A 559 0.12 -17.51 -17.39
CA PHE A 559 0.77 -18.50 -16.55
C PHE A 559 -0.26 -19.35 -15.80
N ALA A 560 -1.25 -18.73 -15.16
CA ALA A 560 -2.32 -19.46 -14.46
C ALA A 560 -3.14 -20.35 -15.40
N LEU A 561 -3.39 -19.90 -16.63
CA LEU A 561 -4.04 -20.70 -17.67
C LEU A 561 -3.20 -21.92 -18.03
N ALA A 562 -1.90 -21.72 -18.31
CA ALA A 562 -1.01 -22.81 -18.68
C ALA A 562 -0.83 -23.82 -17.54
N ASP A 563 -0.68 -23.35 -16.29
CA ASP A 563 -0.58 -24.20 -15.10
C ASP A 563 -1.87 -25.05 -14.95
N ALA A 564 -3.04 -24.44 -15.17
CA ALA A 564 -4.32 -25.15 -15.17
C ALA A 564 -4.48 -26.20 -16.27
N MET A 565 -3.99 -25.91 -17.48
CA MET A 565 -3.96 -26.89 -18.56
C MET A 565 -3.11 -28.11 -18.21
N LEU A 566 -2.04 -27.92 -17.41
CA LEU A 566 -1.17 -29.01 -16.95
C LEU A 566 -1.83 -29.87 -15.88
N TRP A 567 -2.28 -29.28 -14.77
CA TRP A 567 -2.80 -30.07 -13.64
C TRP A 567 -4.19 -30.65 -13.88
N SER A 568 -5.03 -30.03 -14.73
CA SER A 568 -6.38 -30.54 -15.02
C SER A 568 -6.40 -31.68 -16.04
N LYS A 569 -5.32 -31.85 -16.82
CA LYS A 569 -5.23 -32.82 -17.94
C LYS A 569 -6.33 -32.65 -19.02
N ALA A 570 -7.07 -31.54 -19.01
CA ALA A 570 -8.19 -31.32 -19.92
C ALA A 570 -7.76 -30.92 -21.36
N THR A 571 -6.47 -30.67 -21.58
CA THR A 571 -5.89 -30.32 -22.88
C THR A 571 -4.55 -31.03 -23.12
N PRO A 572 -4.12 -31.20 -24.38
CA PRO A 572 -2.80 -31.74 -24.69
C PRO A 572 -1.69 -30.93 -24.03
N ILE A 573 -0.72 -31.65 -23.45
CA ILE A 573 0.38 -31.06 -22.67
C ILE A 573 1.21 -30.06 -23.49
N ASP A 574 1.33 -30.28 -24.80
CA ASP A 574 2.09 -29.42 -25.72
C ASP A 574 1.47 -28.02 -25.86
N SER A 575 0.16 -27.87 -25.64
CA SER A 575 -0.49 -26.57 -25.67
C SER A 575 -0.07 -25.71 -24.49
N ALA A 576 0.04 -26.29 -23.29
CA ALA A 576 0.57 -25.60 -22.13
C ALA A 576 2.07 -25.29 -22.28
N ARG A 577 2.84 -26.23 -22.84
CA ARG A 577 4.28 -26.04 -23.12
C ARG A 577 4.54 -24.78 -23.95
N ARG A 578 3.81 -24.58 -25.05
CA ARG A 578 3.99 -23.41 -25.92
C ARG A 578 3.73 -22.09 -25.21
N ILE A 579 2.74 -22.04 -24.32
CA ILE A 579 2.45 -20.84 -23.53
C ILE A 579 3.59 -20.57 -22.55
N LEU A 580 4.04 -21.61 -21.82
CA LEU A 580 5.14 -21.50 -20.87
C LEU A 580 6.45 -21.09 -21.55
N GLU A 581 6.81 -21.68 -22.69
CA GLU A 581 8.02 -21.31 -23.44
C GLU A 581 7.97 -19.87 -23.97
N ARG A 582 6.77 -19.39 -24.36
CA ARG A 582 6.58 -17.98 -24.74
C ARG A 582 6.78 -17.06 -23.53
N LEU A 583 6.19 -17.39 -22.38
CA LEU A 583 6.32 -16.60 -21.15
C LEU A 583 7.76 -16.62 -20.60
N TYR A 584 8.47 -17.74 -20.73
CA TYR A 584 9.85 -17.84 -20.30
C TYR A 584 10.78 -16.87 -21.06
N ARG A 585 10.44 -16.53 -22.32
CA ARG A 585 11.18 -15.54 -23.11
C ARG A 585 10.93 -14.09 -22.68
N SER A 586 9.87 -13.81 -21.92
CA SER A 586 9.59 -12.46 -21.46
C SER A 586 10.36 -12.07 -20.20
N HIS A 587 11.04 -13.00 -19.51
CA HIS A 587 11.95 -12.72 -18.39
C HIS A 587 11.40 -11.71 -17.38
N LEU A 588 10.21 -11.98 -16.82
CA LEU A 588 9.51 -11.01 -15.96
C LEU A 588 10.19 -10.83 -14.59
N SER A 589 10.57 -11.95 -13.99
CA SER A 589 11.38 -12.00 -12.77
C SER A 589 12.00 -13.38 -12.65
N PHE A 590 13.08 -13.49 -11.89
CA PHE A 590 13.75 -14.75 -11.63
C PHE A 590 12.80 -15.80 -11.03
N GLU A 591 11.99 -15.44 -10.04
CA GLU A 591 11.04 -16.39 -9.43
C GLU A 591 9.95 -16.84 -10.41
N PHE A 592 9.55 -15.97 -11.35
CA PHE A 592 8.59 -16.34 -12.40
C PHE A 592 9.22 -17.31 -13.41
N ASP A 593 10.48 -17.05 -13.79
CA ASP A 593 11.25 -17.92 -14.67
C ASP A 593 11.53 -19.29 -14.01
N VAL A 594 11.83 -19.32 -12.71
CA VAL A 594 11.94 -20.55 -11.91
C VAL A 594 10.62 -21.30 -11.90
N ALA A 595 9.50 -20.62 -11.62
CA ALA A 595 8.19 -21.25 -11.61
C ALA A 595 7.87 -21.92 -12.96
N ILE A 596 8.17 -21.26 -14.08
CA ILE A 596 8.02 -21.83 -15.44
C ILE A 596 8.99 -23.00 -15.67
N ALA A 597 10.27 -22.81 -15.34
CA ALA A 597 11.31 -23.82 -15.45
C ALA A 597 10.93 -25.12 -14.72
N MET A 598 10.35 -25.01 -13.52
CA MET A 598 9.85 -26.16 -12.78
C MET A 598 8.75 -26.92 -13.50
N ARG A 599 7.79 -26.22 -14.15
CA ARG A 599 6.72 -26.90 -14.91
C ARG A 599 7.30 -27.58 -16.14
N LEU A 600 8.19 -26.91 -16.88
CA LEU A 600 8.84 -27.48 -18.06
C LEU A 600 9.66 -28.72 -17.69
N GLN A 601 10.41 -28.68 -16.58
CA GLN A 601 11.17 -29.81 -16.07
C GLN A 601 10.27 -30.96 -15.62
N ALA A 602 9.19 -30.67 -14.89
CA ALA A 602 8.20 -31.67 -14.49
C ALA A 602 7.61 -32.40 -15.70
N MET A 603 7.31 -31.67 -16.78
CA MET A 603 6.82 -32.26 -18.03
C MET A 603 7.85 -33.19 -18.69
N GLN A 604 9.14 -32.81 -18.70
CA GLN A 604 10.21 -33.64 -19.27
C GLN A 604 10.41 -34.94 -18.48
N LEU A 605 10.25 -34.88 -17.17
CA LEU A 605 10.38 -36.03 -16.26
C LEU A 605 9.11 -36.88 -16.16
N ALA A 606 8.06 -36.57 -16.92
CA ALA A 606 6.73 -37.18 -16.80
C ALA A 606 6.20 -37.19 -15.34
N TYR A 607 6.48 -36.11 -14.60
CA TYR A 607 6.09 -35.94 -13.20
C TYR A 607 4.57 -35.75 -13.05
N ASP A 608 4.02 -36.03 -11.86
CA ASP A 608 2.58 -35.82 -11.61
C ASP A 608 2.25 -34.33 -11.61
N MET A 609 1.68 -33.85 -12.71
CA MET A 609 1.30 -32.45 -12.87
C MET A 609 0.18 -32.01 -11.94
N GLU A 610 -0.61 -32.93 -11.38
CA GLU A 610 -1.66 -32.59 -10.41
C GLU A 610 -1.08 -31.95 -9.14
N LEU A 611 0.20 -32.22 -8.81
CA LEU A 611 0.89 -31.61 -7.66
C LEU A 611 1.01 -30.08 -7.76
N PHE A 612 0.94 -29.51 -8.96
CA PHE A 612 0.90 -28.06 -9.17
C PHE A 612 -0.48 -27.45 -8.93
N SER A 613 -1.53 -28.27 -8.78
CA SER A 613 -2.87 -27.78 -8.51
C SER A 613 -2.92 -26.94 -7.22
N PRO A 614 -3.56 -25.76 -7.26
CA PRO A 614 -3.82 -24.99 -6.06
C PRO A 614 -4.91 -25.62 -5.17
N PHE A 615 -5.63 -26.62 -5.67
CA PHE A 615 -6.75 -27.27 -4.98
C PHE A 615 -6.35 -28.52 -4.17
N LEU A 616 -5.10 -28.99 -4.30
CA LEU A 616 -4.59 -30.04 -3.42
C LEU A 616 -4.15 -29.47 -2.09
N SER A 617 -4.58 -30.10 -1.00
CA SER A 617 -4.12 -29.80 0.34
C SER A 617 -2.63 -30.13 0.50
N LEU A 618 -1.99 -29.51 1.50
CA LEU A 618 -0.58 -29.77 1.81
C LEU A 618 -0.33 -31.25 2.17
N GLN A 619 -1.29 -31.89 2.84
CA GLN A 619 -1.19 -33.30 3.21
C GLN A 619 -1.23 -34.20 1.97
N GLU A 620 -2.11 -33.91 1.02
CA GLU A 620 -2.20 -34.66 -0.24
C GLU A 620 -0.95 -34.49 -1.09
N LYS A 621 -0.41 -33.26 -1.20
CA LYS A 621 0.84 -33.01 -1.92
C LYS A 621 1.98 -33.84 -1.35
N THR A 622 2.18 -33.74 -0.03
CA THR A 622 3.23 -34.48 0.68
C THR A 622 3.08 -36.00 0.51
N ALA A 623 1.86 -36.54 0.66
CA ALA A 623 1.62 -37.97 0.52
C ALA A 623 1.93 -38.48 -0.90
N ARG A 624 1.51 -37.73 -1.93
CA ARG A 624 1.78 -38.08 -3.33
C ARG A 624 3.26 -38.00 -3.68
N GLU A 625 3.97 -36.98 -3.19
CA GLU A 625 5.41 -36.85 -3.45
C GLU A 625 6.23 -37.91 -2.72
N GLN A 626 5.81 -38.31 -1.51
CA GLN A 626 6.41 -39.46 -0.82
C GLN A 626 6.17 -40.75 -1.61
N ALA A 627 4.96 -40.97 -2.14
CA ALA A 627 4.70 -42.12 -3.00
C ALA A 627 5.57 -42.12 -4.27
N ILE A 628 5.82 -40.94 -4.87
CA ILE A 628 6.77 -40.80 -5.99
C ILE A 628 8.19 -41.14 -5.53
N MET A 629 8.63 -40.68 -4.36
CA MET A 629 9.96 -41.00 -3.82
C MET A 629 10.15 -42.51 -3.61
N ASP A 630 9.11 -43.19 -3.12
CA ASP A 630 9.14 -44.63 -2.83
C ASP A 630 9.13 -45.49 -4.11
N THR A 631 8.47 -45.01 -5.18
CA THR A 631 8.25 -45.78 -6.41
C THR A 631 9.19 -45.42 -7.56
N ALA A 632 9.75 -44.21 -7.59
CA ALA A 632 10.62 -43.77 -8.68
C ALA A 632 11.90 -44.60 -8.74
N THR A 633 12.29 -45.02 -9.94
CA THR A 633 13.59 -45.67 -10.21
C THR A 633 14.62 -44.68 -10.75
N GLU A 634 14.17 -43.62 -11.43
CA GLU A 634 15.04 -42.58 -11.98
C GLU A 634 15.52 -41.59 -10.92
N ALA A 635 16.84 -41.41 -10.82
CA ALA A 635 17.46 -40.48 -9.88
C ALA A 635 16.97 -39.03 -10.06
N LYS A 636 16.74 -38.59 -11.31
CA LYS A 636 16.27 -37.23 -11.62
C LYS A 636 14.86 -36.95 -11.11
N VAL A 637 13.97 -37.94 -11.14
CA VAL A 637 12.60 -37.80 -10.60
C VAL A 637 12.65 -37.66 -9.07
N LYS A 638 13.49 -38.44 -8.39
CA LYS A 638 13.72 -38.31 -6.95
C LYS A 638 14.31 -36.95 -6.59
N ALA A 639 15.34 -36.51 -7.32
CA ALA A 639 15.93 -35.19 -7.13
C ALA A 639 14.90 -34.06 -7.28
N PHE A 640 13.95 -34.21 -8.21
CA PHE A 640 12.91 -33.21 -8.45
C PHE A 640 11.92 -33.16 -7.28
N SER A 641 11.49 -34.33 -6.80
CA SER A 641 10.66 -34.42 -5.59
C SER A 641 11.36 -33.85 -4.36
N CYS A 642 12.66 -34.12 -4.17
CA CYS A 642 13.47 -33.51 -3.12
C CYS A 642 13.52 -31.98 -3.22
N LEU A 643 13.68 -31.41 -4.42
CA LEU A 643 13.64 -29.96 -4.61
C LEU A 643 12.27 -29.37 -4.22
N ARG A 644 11.17 -29.99 -4.63
CA ARG A 644 9.80 -29.56 -4.27
C ARG A 644 9.53 -29.65 -2.78
N GLN A 645 10.00 -30.72 -2.13
CA GLN A 645 9.92 -30.88 -0.68
C GLN A 645 10.78 -29.84 0.04
N ALA A 646 11.95 -29.51 -0.50
CA ALA A 646 12.85 -28.50 0.07
C ALA A 646 12.25 -27.09 0.00
N GLU A 647 11.59 -26.69 -1.10
CA GLU A 647 10.88 -25.40 -1.17
C GLU A 647 9.85 -25.27 -0.04
N ARG A 648 9.03 -26.30 0.17
CA ARG A 648 8.01 -26.28 1.23
C ARG A 648 8.61 -26.31 2.63
N ALA A 649 9.64 -27.14 2.84
CA ALA A 649 10.38 -27.16 4.10
C ALA A 649 10.96 -25.77 4.41
N PHE A 650 11.44 -25.05 3.38
CA PHE A 650 11.93 -23.68 3.52
C PHE A 650 10.83 -22.70 3.93
N GLU A 651 9.65 -22.77 3.32
CA GLU A 651 8.47 -21.98 3.70
C GLU A 651 8.06 -22.23 5.17
N GLN A 652 8.13 -23.49 5.62
CA GLN A 652 7.88 -23.91 7.00
C GLN A 652 9.05 -23.63 7.97
N LYS A 653 10.11 -22.97 7.49
CA LYS A 653 11.33 -22.64 8.25
C LYS A 653 12.08 -23.88 8.77
N GLU A 654 11.97 -25.03 8.10
CA GLU A 654 12.65 -26.31 8.41
C GLU A 654 14.01 -26.41 7.72
N PHE A 655 14.92 -25.50 8.05
CA PHE A 655 16.18 -25.33 7.31
C PHE A 655 17.10 -26.55 7.32
N GLU A 656 17.15 -27.34 8.40
CA GLU A 656 17.94 -28.59 8.42
C GLU A 656 17.36 -29.66 7.49
N GLN A 657 16.03 -29.71 7.37
CA GLN A 657 15.37 -30.62 6.43
C GLN A 657 15.66 -30.21 4.99
N VAL A 658 15.64 -28.89 4.68
CA VAL A 658 16.05 -28.35 3.38
C VAL A 658 17.44 -28.85 3.00
N LEU A 659 18.41 -28.73 3.91
CA LEU A 659 19.78 -29.18 3.66
C LEU A 659 19.86 -30.70 3.44
N THR A 660 19.09 -31.47 4.21
CA THR A 660 19.02 -32.94 4.08
C THR A 660 18.46 -33.35 2.72
N LEU A 661 17.36 -32.74 2.30
CA LEU A 661 16.70 -33.01 1.01
C LEU A 661 17.60 -32.62 -0.17
N LEU A 662 18.27 -31.48 -0.08
CA LEU A 662 19.11 -30.96 -1.15
C LEU A 662 20.52 -31.55 -1.17
N ALA A 663 20.94 -32.33 -0.17
CA ALA A 663 22.29 -32.92 -0.12
C ALA A 663 22.56 -33.87 -1.30
N GLN A 664 21.52 -34.50 -1.83
CA GLN A 664 21.61 -35.51 -2.90
C GLN A 664 21.17 -34.99 -4.28
N VAL A 665 20.79 -33.71 -4.38
CA VAL A 665 20.33 -33.11 -5.65
C VAL A 665 21.53 -32.68 -6.49
N GLU A 666 21.82 -33.43 -7.56
CA GLU A 666 22.82 -33.05 -8.56
C GLU A 666 22.37 -31.82 -9.38
N PRO A 667 23.29 -31.11 -10.06
CA PRO A 667 22.93 -30.01 -10.95
C PRO A 667 21.93 -30.43 -12.03
N TRP A 668 20.93 -29.59 -12.26
CA TRP A 668 19.88 -29.75 -13.27
C TRP A 668 20.41 -29.52 -14.69
N HIS A 669 21.54 -28.82 -14.83
CA HIS A 669 22.01 -28.25 -16.10
C HIS A 669 20.98 -27.32 -16.74
N GLN A 670 20.21 -26.65 -15.89
CA GLN A 670 19.22 -25.64 -16.24
C GLN A 670 19.44 -24.45 -15.32
N ARG A 671 19.95 -23.36 -15.90
CA ARG A 671 20.49 -22.21 -15.15
C ARG A 671 19.56 -21.70 -14.02
N ASP A 672 18.25 -21.66 -14.24
CA ASP A 672 17.28 -21.13 -13.27
C ASP A 672 17.10 -22.08 -12.08
N LEU A 673 16.94 -23.38 -12.35
CA LEU A 673 16.80 -24.40 -11.31
C LEU A 673 18.10 -24.60 -10.53
N ASP A 674 19.25 -24.54 -11.20
CA ASP A 674 20.56 -24.64 -10.57
C ASP A 674 20.81 -23.47 -9.61
N LEU A 675 20.57 -22.23 -10.07
CA LEU A 675 20.69 -21.05 -9.22
C LEU A 675 19.66 -21.08 -8.07
N HIS A 676 18.41 -21.43 -8.34
CA HIS A 676 17.37 -21.49 -7.32
C HIS A 676 17.69 -22.54 -6.23
N THR A 677 18.08 -23.75 -6.65
CA THR A 677 18.48 -24.82 -5.72
C THR A 677 19.64 -24.38 -4.84
N GLU A 678 20.65 -23.73 -5.42
CA GLU A 678 21.81 -23.27 -4.67
C GLU A 678 21.47 -22.09 -3.75
N MET A 679 20.57 -21.19 -4.15
CA MET A 679 20.06 -20.12 -3.29
C MET A 679 19.27 -20.64 -2.09
N LEU A 680 18.49 -21.72 -2.25
CA LEU A 680 17.83 -22.41 -1.14
C LEU A 680 18.86 -22.99 -0.17
N ARG A 681 19.88 -23.69 -0.68
CA ARG A 681 21.00 -24.22 0.15
C ARG A 681 21.70 -23.11 0.91
N LEU A 682 22.10 -22.05 0.21
CA LEU A 682 22.78 -20.89 0.79
C LEU A 682 21.96 -20.30 1.95
N LYS A 683 20.68 -19.98 1.70
CA LYS A 683 19.80 -19.43 2.74
C LYS A 683 19.65 -20.40 3.91
N ALA A 684 19.46 -21.70 3.66
CA ALA A 684 19.32 -22.70 4.73
C ALA A 684 20.61 -22.87 5.57
N TYR A 685 21.80 -22.84 4.94
CA TYR A 685 23.08 -22.84 5.67
C TYR A 685 23.24 -21.60 6.56
N LEU A 686 22.87 -20.43 6.03
CA LEU A 686 22.92 -19.18 6.79
C LEU A 686 21.97 -19.20 8.00
N TRP A 687 20.76 -19.76 7.84
CA TRP A 687 19.82 -19.90 8.95
C TRP A 687 20.20 -20.97 9.97
N THR A 688 21.02 -21.95 9.60
CA THR A 688 21.52 -22.99 10.51
C THR A 688 22.89 -22.65 11.11
N GLY A 689 23.46 -21.48 10.78
CA GLY A 689 24.76 -21.04 11.29
C GLY A 689 25.98 -21.76 10.70
N LYS A 690 25.81 -22.47 9.58
CA LYS A 690 26.88 -23.23 8.91
C LYS A 690 27.63 -22.35 7.91
N ILE A 691 28.41 -21.39 8.41
CA ILE A 691 29.00 -20.30 7.60
C ILE A 691 29.94 -20.78 6.51
N ASP A 692 30.84 -21.74 6.78
CA ASP A 692 31.76 -22.26 5.75
C ASP A 692 31.01 -22.90 4.57
N SER A 693 29.93 -23.63 4.88
CA SER A 693 29.06 -24.24 3.87
C SER A 693 28.25 -23.19 3.10
N ALA A 694 27.82 -22.12 3.79
CA ALA A 694 27.18 -20.97 3.16
C ALA A 694 28.13 -20.26 2.18
N MET A 695 29.38 -20.00 2.57
CA MET A 695 30.39 -19.38 1.70
C MET A 695 30.67 -20.21 0.45
N THR A 696 30.79 -21.53 0.60
CA THR A 696 30.94 -22.46 -0.53
C THR A 696 29.73 -22.40 -1.46
N SER A 697 28.52 -22.39 -0.88
CA SER A 697 27.27 -22.34 -1.65
C SER A 697 27.09 -21.01 -2.38
N ALA A 698 27.50 -19.90 -1.76
CA ALA A 698 27.51 -18.59 -2.40
C ALA A 698 28.47 -18.51 -3.59
N GLY A 699 29.65 -19.15 -3.50
CA GLY A 699 30.56 -19.28 -4.63
C GLY A 699 29.91 -20.00 -5.82
N ARG A 700 29.23 -21.12 -5.57
CA ARG A 700 28.47 -21.84 -6.61
C ARG A 700 27.29 -21.03 -7.15
N ALA A 701 26.54 -20.35 -6.29
CA ALA A 701 25.44 -19.48 -6.71
C ALA A 701 25.93 -18.36 -7.63
N LYS A 702 27.09 -17.74 -7.33
CA LYS A 702 27.72 -16.74 -8.20
C LYS A 702 28.19 -17.34 -9.53
N GLN A 703 28.69 -18.57 -9.53
CA GLN A 703 29.03 -19.27 -10.76
C GLN A 703 27.78 -19.47 -11.64
N TYR A 704 26.66 -19.94 -11.09
CA TYR A 704 25.42 -20.07 -11.86
C TYR A 704 24.85 -18.72 -12.32
N ALA A 705 24.89 -17.71 -11.44
CA ALA A 705 24.43 -16.36 -11.74
C ALA A 705 25.25 -15.67 -12.86
N SER A 706 26.48 -16.10 -13.12
CA SER A 706 27.30 -15.59 -14.25
C SER A 706 26.66 -15.86 -15.63
N ASN A 707 25.75 -16.82 -15.72
CA ASN A 707 25.05 -17.18 -16.96
C ASN A 707 23.83 -16.28 -17.25
N PHE A 708 23.60 -15.25 -16.44
CA PHE A 708 22.47 -14.33 -16.57
C PHE A 708 22.95 -12.93 -16.97
N ALA A 709 22.16 -12.23 -17.79
CA ALA A 709 22.46 -10.85 -18.20
C ALA A 709 22.55 -9.88 -17.01
N ASN A 710 21.83 -10.18 -15.93
CA ASN A 710 21.81 -9.43 -14.68
C ASN A 710 22.70 -10.03 -13.57
N ALA A 711 23.82 -10.67 -13.94
CA ALA A 711 24.76 -11.27 -12.99
C ALA A 711 25.20 -10.29 -11.89
N LYS A 712 25.41 -9.02 -12.23
CA LYS A 712 25.83 -7.95 -11.29
C LYS A 712 24.82 -7.78 -10.14
N ALA A 713 23.52 -7.72 -10.45
CA ALA A 713 22.46 -7.61 -9.45
C ALA A 713 22.41 -8.84 -8.53
N LYS A 714 22.50 -10.03 -9.12
CA LYS A 714 22.52 -11.31 -8.40
C LYS A 714 23.72 -11.41 -7.45
N TYR A 715 24.89 -10.96 -7.88
CA TYR A 715 26.09 -10.92 -7.03
C TYR A 715 25.89 -9.98 -5.85
N GLY A 716 25.37 -8.77 -6.10
CA GLY A 716 25.07 -7.81 -5.05
C GLY A 716 24.09 -8.35 -4.01
N TYR A 717 23.05 -9.08 -4.42
CA TYR A 717 22.12 -9.74 -3.50
C TYR A 717 22.79 -10.87 -2.71
N ILE A 718 23.57 -11.73 -3.36
CA ILE A 718 24.29 -12.85 -2.69
C ILE A 718 25.26 -12.30 -1.63
N ASP A 719 26.02 -11.26 -1.97
CA ASP A 719 26.96 -10.62 -1.04
C ASP A 719 26.23 -9.95 0.13
N HIS A 720 25.12 -9.28 -0.16
CA HIS A 720 24.30 -8.67 0.89
C HIS A 720 23.77 -9.70 1.90
N ILE A 721 23.21 -10.82 1.45
CA ILE A 721 22.69 -11.84 2.38
C ILE A 721 23.80 -12.53 3.18
N LEU A 722 25.00 -12.70 2.60
CA LEU A 722 26.16 -13.20 3.32
C LEU A 722 26.58 -12.23 4.44
N GLN A 723 26.78 -10.97 4.08
CA GLN A 723 27.21 -9.92 5.02
C GLN A 723 26.23 -9.76 6.20
N LEU A 724 24.93 -9.71 5.89
CA LEU A 724 23.88 -9.56 6.89
C LEU A 724 23.92 -10.66 7.96
N HIS A 725 24.30 -11.89 7.57
CA HIS A 725 24.39 -13.02 8.49
C HIS A 725 25.75 -13.11 9.17
N SER A 726 26.87 -12.91 8.45
CA SER A 726 28.22 -13.04 9.02
C SER A 726 28.41 -12.08 10.20
N GLN A 727 28.02 -10.82 10.01
CA GLN A 727 28.05 -9.79 11.05
C GLN A 727 27.27 -10.20 12.29
N TYR A 728 26.10 -10.80 12.11
CA TYR A 728 25.26 -11.27 13.21
C TYR A 728 25.87 -12.45 13.97
N PHE A 729 26.50 -13.40 13.28
CA PHE A 729 27.15 -14.53 13.93
C PHE A 729 28.37 -14.09 14.76
N GLU A 730 29.20 -13.17 14.25
CA GLU A 730 30.30 -12.57 15.01
C GLU A 730 29.81 -11.92 16.31
N LEU A 731 28.71 -11.15 16.24
CA LEU A 731 28.10 -10.54 17.41
C LEU A 731 27.56 -11.59 18.41
N ALA A 732 26.87 -12.61 17.90
CA ALA A 732 26.31 -13.68 18.74
C ALA A 732 27.41 -14.45 19.47
N GLU A 733 28.57 -14.66 18.85
CA GLU A 733 29.74 -15.25 19.51
C GLU A 733 30.32 -14.32 20.59
N GLN A 734 30.47 -13.02 20.31
CA GLN A 734 30.94 -12.05 21.31
C GLN A 734 30.04 -11.99 22.55
N HIS A 735 28.73 -12.13 22.39
CA HIS A 735 27.78 -12.17 23.51
C HIS A 735 27.79 -13.49 24.29
N LYS A 736 28.17 -14.62 23.68
CA LYS A 736 28.34 -15.90 24.39
C LYS A 736 29.62 -15.96 25.21
N LEU A 737 30.64 -15.18 24.82
CA LEU A 737 31.93 -15.07 25.52
C LEU A 737 31.91 -14.07 26.69
N ARG A 738 30.84 -13.27 26.82
CA ARG A 738 30.58 -12.36 27.94
C ARG A 738 29.56 -12.97 28.89
#